data_AF-A0A3D5MWD4-F1
#
_entry.id   AF-A0A3D5MWD4-F1
#
_cell.length_a   1.000
_cell.length_b   1.000
_cell.length_c   1.000
_cell.angle_alpha   90.00
_cell.angle_beta   90.00
_cell.angle_gamma   90.00
#
_symmetry.space_group_name_H-M   'P 1'
#
loop_
_entity.id
_entity.type
_entity.pdbx_description
1 polymer ?
#
loop_
_entity_poly.entity_id
_entity_poly.type
_entity_poly.pdbx_seq_one_letter_code
_entity_poly.pdbx_strand_id
1 'polypeptide(L)'
;TKCNYYELRKKDIILFNSNDMHQIETIDDSTVCRILISYKVLSGAIQNGNYIFYCNSVLDKMNSYTQLQKIMKRIVFSYLGQEHKTECLRYGLAYELLDNLVEHFQKGDYYFKYKKGNEEDEQLQYIINYVNLNFQNGIHLSDLADEMYTSKSTLSRFIKKKLGIYFSELVNEVRLNYAVRDLIETDKTITKISIDCGFSNASTFSKVFQNKYNLSPTLYRKQEIDKKKSSEEVVEDDIKTTKQEISLFYEEEEGKKVSSKEVDIIISAGRGKEYKRSWDNILNAGAAYNLIFANEQSHITYLVEQLKFKYVRIWNLFSDKLMIQKNTHDYNYNFNLIDVILDFLVNNNVKPFIDFGKRPNCAVNTEGETIYYEEEYIEFNNMKEWNNMFEKFISHIIKRYGKNEVETWKFEFSLDVRPDSFYIKDCEQNYDELFENSYKHIKKHIPKAEVGGFGVVMEINYDELLDWMTYCNEKDCIPDFVSILSFPYFQVEKNEKFYPKRVTNHSAVVNQVKSVRNILDKDGFEKCKLYVTECNNSLSNRNYLNDSCFRASYVINMIDELWDIPDMMGMWMGSDLVSSYYDTSKIVTGGSGLITKDKIRKPVFYSLLFLNKLGNRFIQKGKNYIVTTNGMNSYYILCFNYKEYSYDYYMKDENTMDISRLSNLFDNDDDLKVNIELRGMPENQKFIIKRHIVNKEHGSILNEWSKFQFEKDIEGSDLKHLSEVCIPDLTMEKQVAKDSILRISPILKSHEISMIHIYEDN
;
A
#
# COMPACT_ATOMS: atom_id res chain seq x y z
N THR A 1 24.91 0.53 29.61
CA THR A 1 23.71 0.46 28.74
C THR A 1 23.76 1.67 27.82
N LYS A 2 23.67 1.50 26.49
CA LYS A 2 23.63 2.62 25.55
C LYS A 2 22.30 3.36 25.72
N CYS A 3 22.31 4.64 26.08
CA CYS A 3 21.12 5.49 26.03
C CYS A 3 20.88 5.92 24.58
N ASN A 4 19.67 5.74 24.07
CA ASN A 4 19.28 6.26 22.75
C ASN A 4 18.94 7.74 22.89
N TYR A 5 19.53 8.58 22.03
CA TYR A 5 19.27 10.02 21.98
C TYR A 5 18.43 10.34 20.74
N TYR A 6 17.33 11.07 20.91
CA TYR A 6 16.46 11.52 19.82
C TYR A 6 16.24 13.03 19.93
N GLU A 7 16.46 13.73 18.83
CA GLU A 7 16.21 15.17 18.72
C GLU A 7 14.83 15.39 18.09
N LEU A 8 13.88 15.93 18.84
CA LEU A 8 12.51 16.17 18.38
C LEU A 8 12.35 17.59 17.84
N ARG A 9 11.66 17.71 16.70
CA ARG A 9 11.24 18.98 16.09
C ARG A 9 9.74 19.23 16.32
N LYS A 10 9.27 20.41 15.93
CA LYS A 10 7.84 20.79 16.03
C LYS A 10 6.96 19.71 15.37
N LYS A 11 5.97 19.21 16.12
CA LYS A 11 5.01 18.14 15.78
C LYS A 11 5.53 16.71 15.85
N ASP A 12 6.79 16.50 16.20
CA ASP A 12 7.29 15.13 16.40
C ASP A 12 6.64 14.51 17.64
N ILE A 13 6.22 13.26 17.50
CA ILE A 13 5.68 12.39 18.54
C ILE A 13 6.64 11.23 18.77
N ILE A 14 6.89 10.94 20.05
CA ILE A 14 7.56 9.72 20.50
C ILE A 14 6.76 9.10 21.65
N LEU A 15 6.64 7.78 21.62
CA LEU A 15 6.04 6.97 22.68
C LEU A 15 7.12 6.15 23.37
N PHE A 16 7.16 6.24 24.70
CA PHE A 16 7.98 5.39 25.56
C PHE A 16 7.11 4.31 26.20
N ASN A 17 7.49 3.03 26.06
CA ASN A 17 6.71 1.94 26.63
C ASN A 17 6.88 1.89 28.16
N SER A 18 5.99 1.15 28.82
CA SER A 18 6.09 0.92 30.26
C SER A 18 7.45 0.33 30.62
N ASN A 19 8.12 0.89 31.63
CA ASN A 19 9.46 0.52 32.09
C ASN A 19 10.64 0.89 31.16
N ASP A 20 10.41 1.63 30.07
CA ASP A 20 11.51 2.22 29.29
C ASP A 20 12.14 3.38 30.08
N MET A 21 13.43 3.27 30.41
CA MET A 21 14.17 4.39 31.01
C MET A 21 14.40 5.48 29.96
N HIS A 22 13.90 6.68 30.22
CA HIS A 22 14.03 7.83 29.35
C HIS A 22 14.22 9.12 30.14
N GLN A 23 14.84 10.11 29.52
CA GLN A 23 15.00 11.48 30.02
C GLN A 23 14.68 12.45 28.88
N ILE A 24 14.02 13.55 29.20
CA ILE A 24 13.70 14.62 28.26
C ILE A 24 14.47 15.86 28.71
N GLU A 25 15.21 16.47 27.79
CA GLU A 25 15.90 17.74 27.97
C GLU A 25 15.45 18.68 26.84
N THR A 26 15.00 19.88 27.19
CA THR A 26 14.51 20.87 26.24
C THR A 26 15.62 21.87 25.92
N ILE A 27 15.76 22.22 24.64
CA ILE A 27 16.61 23.31 24.17
C ILE A 27 15.69 24.50 23.91
N ASP A 28 16.08 25.70 24.36
CA ASP A 28 15.32 26.95 24.23
C ASP A 28 13.91 26.95 24.90
N ASP A 29 13.11 28.00 24.65
CA ASP A 29 11.70 28.11 25.05
C ASP A 29 10.82 27.14 24.23
N SER A 30 10.74 25.89 24.69
CA SER A 30 9.98 24.81 24.04
C SER A 30 8.80 24.34 24.89
N THR A 31 7.61 24.21 24.27
CA THR A 31 6.41 23.63 24.92
C THR A 31 6.30 22.13 24.61
N VAL A 32 6.20 21.29 25.64
CA VAL A 32 6.07 19.83 25.51
C VAL A 32 4.72 19.36 26.02
N CYS A 33 3.99 18.59 25.20
CA CYS A 33 2.76 17.90 25.62
C CYS A 33 3.07 16.46 26.04
N ARG A 34 2.72 16.10 27.28
CA ARG A 34 2.88 14.73 27.80
C ARG A 34 1.52 14.12 28.12
N ILE A 35 1.22 12.98 27.50
CA ILE A 35 0.04 12.17 27.82
C ILE A 35 0.51 10.89 28.52
N LEU A 36 -0.07 10.60 29.67
CA LEU A 36 0.21 9.39 30.45
C LEU A 36 -1.01 8.48 30.45
N ILE A 37 -0.84 7.28 29.91
CA ILE A 37 -1.89 6.26 29.85
C ILE A 37 -1.65 5.28 30.99
N SER A 38 -2.61 5.14 31.89
CA SER A 38 -2.49 4.18 32.98
C SER A 38 -2.59 2.74 32.47
N TYR A 39 -1.76 1.84 33.01
CA TYR A 39 -1.77 0.43 32.62
C TYR A 39 -3.16 -0.22 32.79
N LYS A 40 -3.93 0.18 33.80
CA LYS A 40 -5.30 -0.32 34.03
C LYS A 40 -6.26 0.02 32.88
N VAL A 41 -6.16 1.23 32.32
CA VAL A 41 -6.99 1.64 31.18
C VAL A 41 -6.53 0.91 29.92
N LEU A 42 -5.21 0.80 29.74
CA LEU A 42 -4.60 0.07 28.63
C LEU A 42 -5.00 -1.42 28.62
N SER A 43 -4.89 -2.10 29.77
CA SER A 43 -5.28 -3.51 29.94
C SER A 43 -6.78 -3.74 29.88
N GLY A 44 -7.59 -2.73 30.21
CA GLY A 44 -9.04 -2.79 30.06
C GLY A 44 -9.49 -2.64 28.60
N ALA A 45 -8.73 -1.91 27.79
CA ALA A 45 -9.03 -1.67 26.38
C ALA A 45 -8.45 -2.73 25.44
N ILE A 46 -7.29 -3.32 25.77
CA ILE A 46 -6.58 -4.27 24.92
C ILE A 46 -6.67 -5.68 25.51
N GLN A 47 -7.37 -6.57 24.81
CA GLN A 47 -7.69 -7.91 25.31
C GLN A 47 -6.58 -8.96 25.10
N ASN A 48 -5.63 -8.69 24.19
CA ASN A 48 -4.63 -9.68 23.75
C ASN A 48 -3.34 -9.68 24.60
N GLY A 49 -3.23 -8.86 25.66
CA GLY A 49 -2.09 -8.86 26.57
C GLY A 49 -0.78 -8.24 26.02
N ASN A 50 -0.76 -7.83 24.76
CA ASN A 50 0.37 -7.17 24.12
C ASN A 50 0.27 -5.64 24.28
N TYR A 51 1.20 -5.06 25.02
CA TYR A 51 1.17 -3.63 25.37
C TYR A 51 2.39 -2.87 24.85
N ILE A 52 3.06 -3.42 23.82
CA ILE A 52 4.23 -2.78 23.22
C ILE A 52 3.85 -2.02 21.95
N PHE A 53 4.22 -0.75 21.94
CA PHE A 53 4.01 0.16 20.84
C PHE A 53 5.35 0.64 20.30
N TYR A 54 5.41 0.89 18.99
CA TYR A 54 6.51 1.57 18.35
C TYR A 54 5.98 2.79 17.61
N CYS A 55 6.14 3.94 18.25
CA CYS A 55 5.69 5.23 17.73
C CYS A 55 6.85 6.21 17.95
N ASN A 56 7.58 6.51 16.88
CA ASN A 56 8.72 7.40 16.88
C ASN A 56 8.85 8.12 15.54
N SER A 57 8.18 9.26 15.44
CA SER A 57 8.14 10.08 14.22
C SER A 57 9.49 10.67 13.78
N VAL A 58 10.51 10.61 14.64
CA VAL A 58 11.89 11.01 14.30
C VAL A 58 12.54 9.98 13.39
N LEU A 59 12.19 8.70 13.55
CA LEU A 59 12.76 7.58 12.80
C LEU A 59 11.92 7.15 11.59
N ASP A 60 10.59 7.33 11.64
CA ASP A 60 9.69 7.01 10.54
C ASP A 60 8.61 8.09 10.33
N LYS A 61 8.24 8.36 9.06
CA LYS A 61 7.31 9.45 8.69
C LYS A 61 6.03 8.90 8.07
N MET A 62 5.28 8.14 8.86
CA MET A 62 3.99 7.55 8.46
C MET A 62 2.84 8.57 8.53
N ASN A 63 1.78 8.37 7.74
CA ASN A 63 0.59 9.23 7.82
C ASN A 63 -0.18 9.06 9.16
N SER A 64 -0.02 7.93 9.84
CA SER A 64 -0.62 7.65 11.15
C SER A 64 -0.27 8.70 12.21
N TYR A 65 0.89 9.35 12.12
CA TYR A 65 1.24 10.46 13.01
C TYR A 65 0.36 11.69 12.81
N THR A 66 -0.16 11.93 11.61
CA THR A 66 -1.06 13.06 11.36
C THR A 66 -2.36 12.87 12.13
N GLN A 67 -2.89 11.65 12.15
CA GLN A 67 -4.09 11.31 12.92
C GLN A 67 -3.83 11.40 14.42
N LEU A 68 -2.70 10.86 14.88
CA LEU A 68 -2.27 10.95 16.27
C LEU A 68 -2.12 12.41 16.73
N GLN A 69 -1.51 13.27 15.89
CA GLN A 69 -1.40 14.71 16.12
C GLN A 69 -2.77 15.38 16.22
N LYS A 70 -3.74 15.03 15.35
CA LYS A 70 -5.10 15.58 15.41
C LYS A 70 -5.81 15.21 16.72
N ILE A 71 -5.75 13.95 17.12
CA ILE A 71 -6.37 13.47 18.36
C ILE A 71 -5.70 14.15 19.56
N MET A 72 -4.36 14.19 19.63
CA MET A 72 -3.63 14.86 20.71
C MET A 72 -3.98 16.35 20.80
N LYS A 73 -4.12 17.05 19.67
CA LYS A 73 -4.55 18.45 19.65
C LYS A 73 -5.97 18.63 20.19
N ARG A 74 -6.92 17.75 19.82
CA ARG A 74 -8.30 17.77 20.34
C ARG A 74 -8.32 17.51 21.85
N ILE A 75 -7.47 16.62 22.36
CA ILE A 75 -7.30 16.37 23.79
C ILE A 75 -6.79 17.63 24.51
N VAL A 76 -5.72 18.24 24.00
CA VAL A 76 -5.14 19.47 24.58
C VAL A 76 -6.15 20.62 24.54
N PHE A 77 -6.85 20.80 23.43
CA PHE A 77 -7.89 21.81 23.30
C PHE A 77 -9.02 21.59 24.31
N SER A 78 -9.53 20.36 24.41
CA SER A 78 -10.55 20.02 25.41
C SER A 78 -10.07 20.19 26.86
N TYR A 79 -8.76 20.10 27.12
CA TYR A 79 -8.19 20.32 28.45
C TYR A 79 -8.08 21.82 28.78
N LEU A 80 -7.71 22.64 27.78
CA LEU A 80 -7.54 24.08 27.94
C LEU A 80 -8.86 24.86 27.86
N GLY A 81 -9.80 24.40 27.04
CA GLY A 81 -11.14 24.96 26.86
C GLY A 81 -12.08 24.49 27.98
N GLN A 82 -12.44 25.39 28.89
CA GLN A 82 -13.40 25.10 29.97
C GLN A 82 -14.87 25.12 29.50
N GLU A 83 -15.17 24.58 28.31
CA GLU A 83 -16.50 24.71 27.70
C GLU A 83 -17.42 23.49 27.90
N HIS A 84 -16.86 22.35 28.31
CA HIS A 84 -17.66 21.13 28.51
C HIS A 84 -18.06 20.94 29.96
N LYS A 85 -19.36 20.65 30.19
CA LYS A 85 -19.93 20.37 31.51
C LYS A 85 -19.57 18.98 32.06
N THR A 86 -18.95 18.11 31.26
CA THR A 86 -18.63 16.73 31.62
C THR A 86 -17.27 16.29 31.08
N GLU A 87 -16.73 15.22 31.65
CA GLU A 87 -15.49 14.58 31.22
C GLU A 87 -15.66 13.65 30.01
N CYS A 88 -16.89 13.45 29.52
CA CYS A 88 -17.20 12.41 28.55
C CYS A 88 -16.43 12.57 27.22
N LEU A 89 -16.30 13.82 26.73
CA LEU A 89 -15.53 14.08 25.51
C LEU A 89 -14.05 13.71 25.70
N ARG A 90 -13.47 14.03 26.86
CA ARG A 90 -12.08 13.71 27.18
C ARG A 90 -11.86 12.20 27.24
N TYR A 91 -12.78 11.45 27.85
CA TYR A 91 -12.73 10.00 27.82
C TYR A 91 -12.89 9.44 26.40
N GLY A 92 -13.82 9.96 25.60
CA GLY A 92 -13.99 9.56 24.20
C GLY A 92 -12.73 9.75 23.37
N LEU A 93 -12.10 10.93 23.47
CA LEU A 93 -10.83 11.24 22.80
C LEU A 93 -9.67 10.37 23.29
N ALA A 94 -9.62 10.04 24.59
CA ALA A 94 -8.60 9.16 25.14
C ALA A 94 -8.74 7.72 24.63
N TYR A 95 -9.96 7.21 24.48
CA TYR A 95 -10.20 5.90 23.86
C TYR A 95 -9.93 5.94 22.35
N GLU A 96 -10.23 7.04 21.66
CA GLU A 96 -9.86 7.25 20.24
C GLU A 96 -8.33 7.26 20.06
N LEU A 97 -7.59 7.89 20.97
CA LEU A 97 -6.12 7.86 20.98
C LEU A 97 -5.59 6.44 21.18
N LEU A 98 -6.17 5.70 22.13
CA LEU A 98 -5.80 4.31 22.41
C LEU A 98 -6.05 3.39 21.22
N ASP A 99 -7.22 3.50 20.61
CA ASP A 99 -7.58 2.75 19.41
C ASP A 99 -6.58 3.02 18.27
N ASN A 100 -6.24 4.29 18.04
CA ASN A 100 -5.27 4.66 17.02
C ASN A 100 -3.85 4.13 17.32
N LEU A 101 -3.43 4.14 18.59
CA LEU A 101 -2.17 3.55 19.04
C LEU A 101 -2.16 2.03 18.83
N VAL A 102 -3.25 1.36 19.16
CA VAL A 102 -3.43 -0.08 18.97
C VAL A 102 -3.36 -0.44 17.49
N GLU A 103 -4.16 0.21 16.67
CA GLU A 103 -4.31 -0.16 15.26
C GLU A 103 -3.06 0.10 14.42
N HIS A 104 -2.31 1.17 14.72
CA HIS A 104 -1.23 1.62 13.83
C HIS A 104 0.17 1.50 14.43
N PHE A 105 0.29 1.36 15.74
CA PHE A 105 1.57 1.42 16.43
C PHE A 105 1.82 0.24 17.36
N GLN A 106 0.81 -0.60 17.64
CA GLN A 106 1.01 -1.83 18.41
C GLN A 106 1.73 -2.86 17.56
N LYS A 107 2.77 -3.44 18.13
CA LYS A 107 3.48 -4.54 17.49
C LYS A 107 2.76 -5.84 17.77
N GLY A 108 2.34 -6.58 16.74
CA GLY A 108 1.74 -7.91 16.92
C GLY A 108 2.72 -8.93 17.50
N ASP A 109 2.21 -10.08 17.93
CA ASP A 109 2.99 -11.19 18.52
C ASP A 109 4.13 -11.66 17.59
N TYR A 110 4.00 -11.41 16.28
CA TYR A 110 5.02 -11.69 15.27
C TYR A 110 6.28 -10.82 15.35
N TYR A 111 6.24 -9.63 15.96
CA TYR A 111 7.44 -8.80 16.13
C TYR A 111 8.43 -9.44 17.13
N PHE A 112 7.93 -10.26 18.05
CA PHE A 112 8.75 -11.04 18.97
C PHE A 112 9.29 -12.33 18.34
N LYS A 113 8.64 -12.88 17.31
CA LYS A 113 9.13 -14.06 16.59
C LYS A 113 10.39 -13.77 15.76
N TYR A 114 10.53 -12.53 15.25
CA TYR A 114 11.65 -12.12 14.39
C TYR A 114 12.73 -11.31 15.09
N LYS A 115 12.46 -10.72 16.25
CA LYS A 115 13.53 -10.36 17.18
C LYS A 115 13.81 -11.62 17.99
N LYS A 116 14.83 -12.39 17.64
CA LYS A 116 15.34 -13.54 18.44
C LYS A 116 15.78 -13.02 19.82
N GLY A 117 14.82 -12.67 20.66
CA GLY A 117 14.95 -12.29 22.05
C GLY A 117 14.94 -13.57 22.85
N ASN A 118 15.85 -13.66 23.81
CA ASN A 118 15.95 -14.77 24.76
C ASN A 118 14.54 -15.24 25.20
N GLU A 119 14.26 -16.56 25.24
CA GLU A 119 13.08 -17.12 25.93
C GLU A 119 12.94 -16.55 27.35
N GLU A 120 14.08 -16.24 27.97
CA GLU A 120 14.16 -15.60 29.27
C GLU A 120 13.63 -14.14 29.33
N ASP A 121 13.53 -13.42 28.21
CA ASP A 121 13.00 -12.04 28.20
C ASP A 121 11.47 -12.06 28.03
N GLU A 122 10.92 -13.00 27.26
CA GLU A 122 9.48 -13.27 27.16
C GLU A 122 8.92 -13.77 28.50
N GLN A 123 9.62 -14.72 29.12
CA GLN A 123 9.26 -15.25 30.43
C GLN A 123 9.28 -14.14 31.50
N LEU A 124 10.21 -13.17 31.41
CA LEU A 124 10.27 -12.03 32.31
C LEU A 124 9.08 -11.06 32.12
N GLN A 125 8.71 -10.78 30.87
CA GLN A 125 7.56 -9.92 30.58
C GLN A 125 6.24 -10.51 31.09
N TYR A 126 6.05 -11.82 30.93
CA TYR A 126 4.89 -12.51 31.49
C TYR A 126 4.78 -12.32 33.01
N ILE A 127 5.90 -12.48 33.73
CA ILE A 127 5.96 -12.31 35.19
C ILE A 127 5.58 -10.87 35.59
N ILE A 128 6.12 -9.86 34.88
CA ILE A 128 5.84 -8.45 35.15
C ILE A 128 4.35 -8.14 34.88
N ASN A 129 3.79 -8.66 33.79
CA ASN A 129 2.37 -8.48 33.47
C ASN A 129 1.45 -9.11 34.51
N TYR A 130 1.75 -10.34 34.93
CA TYR A 130 1.00 -11.02 35.97
C TYR A 130 0.99 -10.22 37.28
N VAL A 131 2.14 -9.69 37.69
CA VAL A 131 2.23 -8.83 38.89
C VAL A 131 1.41 -7.55 38.72
N ASN A 132 1.51 -6.87 37.58
CA ASN A 132 0.74 -5.63 37.32
C ASN A 132 -0.78 -5.83 37.29
N LEU A 133 -1.26 -7.01 36.91
CA LEU A 133 -2.70 -7.32 36.91
C LEU A 133 -3.21 -7.75 38.29
N ASN A 134 -2.36 -8.39 39.10
CA ASN A 134 -2.78 -9.05 40.34
C ASN A 134 -2.26 -8.41 41.63
N PHE A 135 -1.46 -7.33 41.57
CA PHE A 135 -0.82 -6.74 42.76
C PHE A 135 -1.78 -6.29 43.86
N GLN A 136 -3.03 -5.96 43.53
CA GLN A 136 -4.03 -5.48 44.50
C GLN A 136 -4.57 -6.60 45.40
N ASN A 137 -4.44 -7.86 44.96
CA ASN A 137 -4.93 -9.04 45.66
C ASN A 137 -3.80 -9.78 46.39
N GLY A 138 -4.14 -10.85 47.12
CA GLY A 138 -3.17 -11.76 47.75
C GLY A 138 -2.38 -12.54 46.70
N ILE A 139 -1.38 -11.91 46.10
CA ILE A 139 -0.53 -12.49 45.06
C ILE A 139 0.60 -13.32 45.69
N HIS A 140 0.71 -14.59 45.29
CA HIS A 140 1.78 -15.48 45.75
C HIS A 140 2.60 -16.03 44.59
N LEU A 141 3.89 -16.26 44.84
CA LEU A 141 4.81 -16.84 43.85
C LEU A 141 4.38 -18.27 43.44
N SER A 142 3.63 -18.95 44.29
CA SER A 142 3.05 -20.26 44.00
C SER A 142 2.13 -20.24 42.79
N ASP A 143 1.26 -19.25 42.77
CA ASP A 143 0.15 -19.20 41.83
C ASP A 143 0.69 -18.89 40.44
N LEU A 144 1.68 -18.00 40.37
CA LEU A 144 2.42 -17.71 39.15
C LEU A 144 3.27 -18.91 38.67
N ALA A 145 3.86 -19.68 39.60
CA ALA A 145 4.64 -20.85 39.22
C ALA A 145 3.76 -21.95 38.60
N ASP A 146 2.56 -22.17 39.16
CA ASP A 146 1.58 -23.12 38.65
C ASP A 146 1.04 -22.68 37.28
N GLU A 147 0.76 -21.39 37.09
CA GLU A 147 0.30 -20.83 35.82
C GLU A 147 1.36 -20.90 34.70
N MET A 148 2.64 -20.77 35.05
CA MET A 148 3.76 -20.88 34.10
C MET A 148 4.29 -22.31 33.95
N TYR A 149 3.59 -23.30 34.52
CA TYR A 149 4.00 -24.72 34.51
C TYR A 149 5.45 -24.95 34.99
N THR A 150 5.90 -24.20 36.00
CA THR A 150 7.27 -24.27 36.55
C THR A 150 7.30 -24.44 38.06
N SER A 151 8.45 -24.78 38.63
CA SER A 151 8.59 -24.88 40.09
C SER A 151 8.90 -23.51 40.72
N LYS A 152 8.36 -23.27 41.93
CA LYS A 152 8.61 -22.03 42.70
C LYS A 152 10.10 -21.71 42.87
N SER A 153 10.93 -22.73 43.02
CA SER A 153 12.39 -22.58 43.20
C SER A 153 13.11 -22.16 41.91
N THR A 154 12.58 -22.55 40.75
CA THR A 154 13.10 -22.17 39.43
C THR A 154 12.69 -20.74 39.11
N LEU A 155 11.42 -20.41 39.30
CA LEU A 155 10.89 -19.07 39.08
C LEU A 155 11.52 -18.02 40.01
N SER A 156 11.73 -18.35 41.30
CA SER A 156 12.41 -17.46 42.25
C SER A 156 13.85 -17.15 41.81
N ARG A 157 14.61 -18.17 41.40
CA ARG A 157 15.98 -17.98 40.87
C ARG A 157 15.99 -17.15 39.60
N PHE A 158 15.02 -17.37 38.73
CA PHE A 158 14.88 -16.65 37.48
C PHE A 158 14.61 -15.15 37.69
N ILE A 159 13.63 -14.80 38.53
CA ILE A 159 13.30 -13.40 38.87
C ILE A 159 14.51 -12.71 39.48
N LYS A 160 15.19 -13.38 40.43
CA LYS A 160 16.39 -12.83 41.07
C LYS A 160 17.54 -12.63 40.08
N LYS A 161 17.73 -13.56 39.14
CA LYS A 161 18.76 -13.45 38.08
C LYS A 161 18.50 -12.26 37.17
N LYS A 162 17.24 -12.03 36.78
CA LYS A 162 16.87 -11.00 35.79
C LYS A 162 16.68 -9.60 36.37
N LEU A 163 16.06 -9.49 37.54
CA LEU A 163 15.67 -8.20 38.13
C LEU A 163 16.54 -7.81 39.34
N GLY A 164 17.39 -8.72 39.84
CA GLY A 164 18.23 -8.49 41.02
C GLY A 164 17.47 -8.49 42.36
N ILE A 165 16.14 -8.62 42.34
CA ILE A 165 15.25 -8.55 43.51
C ILE A 165 14.39 -9.82 43.62
N TYR A 166 13.82 -10.07 44.80
CA TYR A 166 12.89 -11.18 45.00
C TYR A 166 11.46 -10.81 44.57
N PHE A 167 10.62 -11.81 44.31
CA PHE A 167 9.23 -11.62 43.88
C PHE A 167 8.41 -10.71 44.80
N SER A 168 8.55 -10.85 46.12
CA SER A 168 7.87 -9.98 47.09
C SER A 168 8.29 -8.51 46.98
N GLU A 169 9.55 -8.26 46.62
CA GLU A 169 10.07 -6.91 46.41
C GLU A 169 9.54 -6.34 45.10
N LEU A 170 9.51 -7.14 44.02
CA LEU A 170 8.89 -6.77 42.75
C LEU A 170 7.42 -6.36 42.92
N VAL A 171 6.63 -7.15 43.66
CA VAL A 171 5.24 -6.82 43.99
C VAL A 171 5.17 -5.49 44.74
N ASN A 172 6.02 -5.30 45.76
CA ASN A 172 6.03 -4.05 46.53
C ASN A 172 6.44 -2.83 45.70
N GLU A 173 7.40 -2.96 44.78
CA GLU A 173 7.78 -1.88 43.86
C GLU A 173 6.60 -1.43 43.00
N VAL A 174 5.87 -2.38 42.41
CA VAL A 174 4.66 -2.08 41.64
C VAL A 174 3.62 -1.39 42.53
N ARG A 175 3.36 -1.93 43.73
CA ARG A 175 2.41 -1.33 44.69
C ARG A 175 2.80 0.10 45.10
N LEU A 176 4.09 0.36 45.32
CA LEU A 176 4.61 1.68 45.67
C LEU A 176 4.46 2.67 44.52
N ASN A 177 4.71 2.26 43.28
CA ASN A 177 4.53 3.13 42.11
C ASN A 177 3.08 3.62 41.97
N TYR A 178 2.10 2.73 42.18
CA TYR A 178 0.69 3.13 42.22
C TYR A 178 0.38 4.03 43.42
N ALA A 179 0.96 3.74 44.59
CA ALA A 179 0.74 4.54 45.79
C ALA A 179 1.30 5.96 45.66
N VAL A 180 2.49 6.15 45.08
CA VAL A 180 3.09 7.48 44.83
C VAL A 180 2.16 8.33 43.96
N ARG A 181 1.59 7.74 42.90
CA ARG A 181 0.65 8.45 42.04
C ARG A 181 -0.59 8.90 42.82
N ASP A 182 -1.25 7.99 43.55
CA ASP A 182 -2.43 8.32 44.35
C ASP A 182 -2.10 9.33 45.49
N LEU A 183 -0.86 9.35 45.99
CA LEU A 183 -0.41 10.33 46.98
C LEU A 183 -0.33 11.74 46.40
N ILE A 184 0.03 11.89 45.12
CA ILE A 184 0.21 13.18 44.44
C ILE A 184 -1.08 13.68 43.78
N GLU A 185 -1.89 12.75 43.25
CA GLU A 185 -3.04 13.09 42.40
C GLU A 185 -4.39 13.06 43.13
N THR A 186 -4.45 12.55 44.37
CA THR A 186 -5.72 12.36 45.09
C THR A 186 -5.66 12.78 46.56
N ASP A 187 -6.83 13.12 47.12
CA ASP A 187 -7.02 13.44 48.53
C ASP A 187 -7.28 12.20 49.42
N LYS A 188 -7.13 10.99 48.88
CA LYS A 188 -7.36 9.75 49.64
C LYS A 188 -6.48 9.70 50.88
N THR A 189 -6.99 9.18 51.99
CA THR A 189 -6.19 8.97 53.20
C THR A 189 -5.08 7.95 52.95
N ILE A 190 -3.95 8.07 53.65
CA ILE A 190 -2.82 7.12 53.55
C ILE A 190 -3.29 5.67 53.79
N THR A 191 -4.22 5.48 54.72
CA THR A 191 -4.85 4.18 55.00
C THR A 191 -5.62 3.65 53.79
N LYS A 192 -6.38 4.50 53.09
CA LYS A 192 -7.13 4.10 51.89
C LYS A 192 -6.20 3.76 50.73
N ILE A 193 -5.16 4.56 50.50
CA ILE A 193 -4.14 4.31 49.47
C ILE A 193 -3.42 2.98 49.74
N SER A 194 -3.06 2.72 51.00
CA SER A 194 -2.46 1.45 51.42
C SER A 194 -3.34 0.26 51.04
N ILE A 195 -4.65 0.34 51.30
CA ILE A 195 -5.61 -0.74 51.00
C ILE A 195 -5.78 -0.88 49.49
N ASP A 196 -5.99 0.23 48.77
CA ASP A 196 -6.19 0.22 47.31
C ASP A 196 -4.97 -0.31 46.54
N CYS A 197 -3.77 -0.15 47.09
CA CYS A 197 -2.53 -0.69 46.54
C CYS A 197 -2.24 -2.14 46.99
N GLY A 198 -3.13 -2.80 47.75
CA GLY A 198 -2.98 -4.20 48.13
C GLY A 198 -2.04 -4.48 49.32
N PHE A 199 -1.72 -3.49 50.15
CA PHE A 199 -0.99 -3.72 51.40
C PHE A 199 -1.95 -4.19 52.51
N SER A 200 -1.48 -5.11 53.35
CA SER A 200 -2.29 -5.70 54.43
C SER A 200 -2.72 -4.68 55.49
N ASN A 201 -1.94 -3.63 55.72
CA ASN A 201 -2.31 -2.48 56.55
C ASN A 201 -1.38 -1.28 56.30
N ALA A 202 -1.83 -0.10 56.75
CA ALA A 202 -1.12 1.16 56.59
C ALA A 202 0.27 1.20 57.24
N SER A 203 0.48 0.42 58.31
CA SER A 203 1.77 0.35 59.00
C SER A 203 2.82 -0.38 58.16
N THR A 204 2.44 -1.46 57.50
CA THR A 204 3.31 -2.18 56.54
C THR A 204 3.63 -1.31 55.34
N PHE A 205 2.61 -0.67 54.74
CA PHE A 205 2.80 0.27 53.64
C PHE A 205 3.78 1.39 54.00
N SER A 206 3.58 2.05 55.15
CA SER A 206 4.40 3.19 55.56
C SER A 206 5.87 2.80 55.78
N LYS A 207 6.13 1.61 56.33
CA LYS A 207 7.50 1.09 56.50
C LYS A 207 8.17 0.82 55.15
N VAL A 208 7.47 0.14 54.23
CA VAL A 208 8.00 -0.19 52.90
C VAL A 208 8.24 1.10 52.08
N PHE A 209 7.32 2.06 52.15
CA PHE A 209 7.45 3.37 51.51
C PHE A 209 8.63 4.16 52.08
N GLN A 210 8.76 4.23 53.41
CA GLN A 210 9.85 4.96 54.06
C GLN A 210 11.21 4.36 53.76
N ASN A 211 11.31 3.02 53.70
CA ASN A 211 12.56 2.36 53.32
C ASN A 211 12.97 2.66 51.87
N LYS A 212 12.00 2.86 50.96
CA LYS A 212 12.27 3.15 49.55
C LYS A 212 12.60 4.62 49.30
N TYR A 213 11.80 5.53 49.85
CA TYR A 213 11.85 6.97 49.54
C TYR A 213 12.51 7.80 50.64
N ASN A 214 12.97 7.18 51.74
CA ASN A 214 13.54 7.83 52.93
C ASN A 214 12.62 8.89 53.59
N LEU A 215 11.33 8.88 53.25
CA LEU A 215 10.32 9.81 53.70
C LEU A 215 9.04 9.06 54.06
N SER A 216 8.26 9.56 55.02
CA SER A 216 6.94 9.00 55.27
C SER A 216 5.99 9.39 54.12
N PRO A 217 4.99 8.54 53.77
CA PRO A 217 4.00 8.86 52.73
C PRO A 217 3.35 10.24 52.91
N THR A 218 3.07 10.63 54.16
CA THR A 218 2.48 11.93 54.50
C THR A 218 3.43 13.10 54.22
N LEU A 219 4.71 12.96 54.58
CA LEU A 219 5.71 13.99 54.31
C LEU A 219 6.01 14.10 52.82
N TYR A 220 6.08 12.96 52.13
CA TYR A 220 6.24 12.90 50.68
C TYR A 220 5.11 13.62 49.95
N ARG A 221 3.85 13.32 50.30
CA ARG A 221 2.68 14.04 49.77
C ARG A 221 2.79 15.55 50.01
N LYS A 222 3.14 15.95 51.23
CA LYS A 222 3.25 17.38 51.58
C LYS A 222 4.32 18.09 50.76
N GLN A 223 5.51 17.50 50.62
CA GLN A 223 6.60 18.07 49.82
C GLN A 223 6.23 18.21 48.35
N GLU A 224 5.55 17.22 47.76
CA GLU A 224 5.16 17.29 46.36
C GLU A 224 4.00 18.28 46.12
N ILE A 225 3.07 18.43 47.07
CA ILE A 225 2.04 19.48 47.03
C ILE A 225 2.66 20.88 47.17
N ASP A 226 3.64 21.05 48.07
CA ASP A 226 4.32 22.33 48.27
C ASP A 226 5.16 22.73 47.04
N LYS A 227 5.81 21.76 46.36
CA LYS A 227 6.47 21.97 45.05
C LYS A 227 5.50 22.32 43.93
N LYS A 228 4.29 21.75 43.95
CA LYS A 228 3.23 22.06 42.97
C LYS A 228 2.75 23.51 43.11
N LYS A 229 2.57 23.99 44.34
CA LYS A 229 2.19 25.39 44.61
C LYS A 229 3.24 26.42 44.19
N SER A 230 4.53 26.09 44.31
CA SER A 230 5.62 26.97 43.84
C SER A 230 5.81 26.97 42.31
N SER A 231 5.23 26.00 41.60
CA SER A 231 5.29 25.91 40.13
C SER A 231 4.03 26.45 39.45
N GLU A 232 2.93 26.68 40.19
CA GLU A 232 1.68 27.25 39.68
C GLU A 232 1.72 28.78 39.46
N GLU A 233 2.66 29.53 40.09
CA GLU A 233 2.81 30.99 39.89
C GLU A 233 3.47 31.39 38.55
N VAL A 234 4.00 30.44 37.76
CA VAL A 234 4.67 30.70 36.46
C VAL A 234 3.76 30.42 35.25
N VAL A 235 2.56 29.84 35.44
CA VAL A 235 1.81 29.13 34.37
C VAL A 235 0.76 30.01 33.64
N GLU A 236 0.43 31.21 34.11
CA GLU A 236 -0.69 31.99 33.56
C GLU A 236 -0.43 32.61 32.16
N ASP A 237 0.80 33.03 31.85
CA ASP A 237 1.14 33.64 30.55
C ASP A 237 1.33 32.60 29.43
N ASP A 238 1.89 31.42 29.74
CA ASP A 238 2.09 30.34 28.76
C ASP A 238 0.78 29.67 28.33
N ILE A 239 -0.19 29.54 29.25
CA ILE A 239 -1.53 29.00 28.95
C ILE A 239 -2.27 29.91 27.97
N LYS A 240 -2.12 31.23 28.08
CA LYS A 240 -2.83 32.21 27.23
C LYS A 240 -2.29 32.21 25.80
N THR A 241 -0.97 32.14 25.64
CA THR A 241 -0.29 32.03 24.34
C THR A 241 -0.63 30.70 23.66
N THR A 242 -0.56 29.59 24.40
CA THR A 242 -0.91 28.24 23.90
C THR A 242 -2.39 28.14 23.49
N LYS A 243 -3.31 28.80 24.22
CA LYS A 243 -4.73 28.88 23.85
C LYS A 243 -4.96 29.63 22.54
N GLN A 244 -4.24 30.74 22.31
CA GLN A 244 -4.37 31.53 21.08
C GLN A 244 -3.83 30.79 19.85
N GLU A 245 -2.67 30.13 19.95
CA GLU A 245 -2.10 29.36 18.85
C GLU A 245 -2.98 28.16 18.43
N ILE A 246 -3.62 27.50 19.40
CA ILE A 246 -4.49 26.35 19.14
C ILE A 246 -5.88 26.80 18.65
N SER A 247 -6.40 27.93 19.14
CA SER A 247 -7.68 28.52 18.69
C SER A 247 -7.66 28.95 17.22
N LEU A 248 -6.62 29.66 16.78
CA LEU A 248 -6.46 30.07 15.37
C LEU A 248 -6.39 28.88 14.41
N PHE A 249 -5.83 27.76 14.86
CA PHE A 249 -5.72 26.54 14.06
C PHE A 249 -7.05 25.76 13.97
N TYR A 250 -7.91 25.85 15.00
CA TYR A 250 -9.21 25.17 15.03
C TYR A 250 -10.23 25.86 14.10
N GLU A 251 -10.18 27.20 14.02
CA GLU A 251 -10.99 27.98 13.07
C GLU A 251 -10.65 27.68 11.59
N GLU A 252 -9.40 27.30 11.28
CA GLU A 252 -8.99 26.85 9.94
C GLU A 252 -9.56 25.47 9.54
N GLU A 253 -9.85 24.58 10.50
CA GLU A 253 -10.36 23.22 10.22
C GLU A 253 -11.89 23.12 10.27
N GLU A 254 -12.59 23.79 11.20
CA GLU A 254 -14.07 23.75 11.25
C GLU A 254 -14.75 24.80 10.34
N GLY A 255 -14.01 25.81 9.86
CA GLY A 255 -14.51 26.82 8.92
C GLY A 255 -14.85 26.30 7.51
N LYS A 256 -14.55 25.04 7.17
CA LYS A 256 -14.83 24.47 5.84
C LYS A 256 -16.26 23.94 5.71
N LYS A 257 -17.21 24.87 5.66
CA LYS A 257 -18.47 24.67 4.93
C LYS A 257 -18.20 24.79 3.43
N VAL A 258 -18.56 23.73 2.68
CA VAL A 258 -18.73 23.62 1.22
C VAL A 258 -18.12 24.80 0.42
N SER A 259 -16.84 24.69 0.09
CA SER A 259 -16.28 25.42 -1.05
C SER A 259 -15.44 24.43 -1.85
N SER A 260 -15.79 24.25 -3.12
CA SER A 260 -14.95 23.55 -4.11
C SER A 260 -13.49 23.89 -3.89
N LYS A 261 -12.63 22.88 -3.68
CA LYS A 261 -11.18 23.12 -3.69
C LYS A 261 -10.84 23.73 -5.04
N GLU A 262 -10.23 24.90 -5.03
CA GLU A 262 -9.73 25.56 -6.24
C GLU A 262 -8.23 25.28 -6.39
N VAL A 263 -7.79 25.00 -7.62
CA VAL A 263 -6.37 24.85 -7.97
C VAL A 263 -6.08 25.80 -9.13
N ASP A 264 -5.21 26.78 -8.89
CA ASP A 264 -4.72 27.67 -9.93
C ASP A 264 -3.47 27.09 -10.60
N ILE A 265 -3.50 27.04 -11.93
CA ILE A 265 -2.44 26.50 -12.77
C ILE A 265 -1.99 27.60 -13.73
N ILE A 266 -0.74 28.03 -13.58
CA ILE A 266 -0.10 28.91 -14.56
C ILE A 266 0.79 28.05 -15.45
N ILE A 267 0.51 28.03 -16.76
CA ILE A 267 1.30 27.32 -17.77
C ILE A 267 1.99 28.37 -18.63
N SER A 268 3.31 28.29 -18.76
CA SER A 268 4.04 29.09 -19.74
C SER A 268 4.15 28.32 -21.05
N ALA A 269 3.73 28.95 -22.15
CA ALA A 269 3.96 28.45 -23.50
C ALA A 269 5.45 28.15 -23.70
N GLY A 270 5.75 26.99 -24.27
CA GLY A 270 7.12 26.56 -24.42
C GLY A 270 7.23 25.23 -25.14
N ARG A 271 8.46 24.87 -25.52
CA ARG A 271 8.71 23.61 -26.24
C ARG A 271 8.67 22.40 -25.31
N GLY A 272 8.88 22.55 -24.01
CA GLY A 272 8.97 21.42 -23.07
C GLY A 272 10.20 20.53 -23.29
N LYS A 273 10.31 19.44 -22.52
CA LYS A 273 11.34 18.39 -22.63
C LYS A 273 10.72 17.06 -23.06
N GLU A 274 11.51 16.04 -23.42
CA GLU A 274 10.95 14.73 -23.80
C GLU A 274 10.06 14.13 -22.70
N TYR A 275 8.91 13.57 -23.08
CA TYR A 275 7.99 12.90 -22.17
C TYR A 275 8.03 11.39 -22.39
N LYS A 276 8.81 10.71 -21.54
CA LYS A 276 8.94 9.24 -21.56
C LYS A 276 7.64 8.59 -21.10
N ARG A 277 7.18 7.58 -21.86
CA ARG A 277 5.97 6.79 -21.58
C ARG A 277 6.35 5.37 -21.19
N SER A 278 5.92 4.93 -20.01
CA SER A 278 6.16 3.58 -19.52
C SER A 278 4.92 2.69 -19.61
N TRP A 279 3.71 3.27 -19.62
CA TRP A 279 2.42 2.58 -19.53
C TRP A 279 1.85 2.04 -20.84
N ASP A 280 2.40 2.43 -22.00
CA ASP A 280 1.85 2.11 -23.33
C ASP A 280 2.54 0.90 -24.00
N ASN A 281 3.37 0.17 -23.25
CA ASN A 281 4.24 -0.84 -23.84
C ASN A 281 3.73 -2.28 -23.67
N ILE A 282 3.08 -2.62 -22.55
CA ILE A 282 2.77 -4.01 -22.18
C ILE A 282 1.29 -4.22 -21.84
N LEU A 283 0.71 -5.29 -22.37
CA LEU A 283 -0.64 -5.75 -22.09
C LEU A 283 -0.59 -7.15 -21.45
N ASN A 284 -1.12 -7.31 -20.23
CA ASN A 284 -1.26 -8.62 -19.59
C ASN A 284 -2.46 -9.38 -20.16
N ALA A 285 -2.20 -10.50 -20.83
CA ALA A 285 -3.22 -11.28 -21.55
C ALA A 285 -3.70 -12.54 -20.82
N GLY A 286 -3.03 -12.97 -19.75
CA GLY A 286 -3.41 -14.22 -19.07
C GLY A 286 -2.45 -15.38 -19.36
N ALA A 287 -2.91 -16.58 -18.99
CA ALA A 287 -2.27 -17.83 -19.37
C ALA A 287 -2.26 -17.98 -20.90
N ALA A 288 -1.15 -18.44 -21.47
CA ALA A 288 -0.94 -18.57 -22.91
C ALA A 288 -2.06 -19.38 -23.59
N TYR A 289 -2.53 -20.44 -22.94
CA TYR A 289 -3.63 -21.29 -23.44
C TYR A 289 -4.90 -20.50 -23.81
N ASN A 290 -5.21 -19.42 -23.09
CA ASN A 290 -6.41 -18.62 -23.35
C ASN A 290 -6.39 -17.95 -24.72
N LEU A 291 -5.20 -17.70 -25.29
CA LEU A 291 -5.04 -17.11 -26.62
C LEU A 291 -5.37 -18.08 -27.76
N ILE A 292 -5.76 -19.32 -27.49
CA ILE A 292 -6.36 -20.21 -28.50
C ILE A 292 -7.79 -19.79 -28.81
N PHE A 293 -8.49 -19.17 -27.86
CA PHE A 293 -9.90 -18.82 -28.02
C PHE A 293 -10.08 -17.52 -28.82
N ALA A 294 -11.00 -17.55 -29.79
CA ALA A 294 -11.23 -16.44 -30.72
C ALA A 294 -11.72 -15.15 -30.04
N ASN A 295 -12.49 -15.28 -28.95
CA ASN A 295 -12.94 -14.14 -28.16
C ASN A 295 -11.76 -13.42 -27.47
N GLU A 296 -10.84 -14.16 -26.87
CA GLU A 296 -9.63 -13.59 -26.26
C GLU A 296 -8.73 -12.95 -27.31
N GLN A 297 -8.48 -13.64 -28.43
CA GLN A 297 -7.76 -13.04 -29.55
C GLN A 297 -8.37 -11.71 -30.01
N SER A 298 -9.71 -11.66 -30.11
CA SER A 298 -10.45 -10.45 -30.49
C SER A 298 -10.36 -9.33 -29.45
N HIS A 299 -10.24 -9.66 -28.17
CA HIS A 299 -10.03 -8.69 -27.10
C HIS A 299 -8.61 -8.13 -27.12
N ILE A 300 -7.61 -9.00 -27.32
CA ILE A 300 -6.20 -8.60 -27.41
C ILE A 300 -5.94 -7.70 -28.61
N THR A 301 -6.38 -8.08 -29.82
CA THR A 301 -6.18 -7.23 -31.01
C THR A 301 -6.85 -5.88 -30.84
N TYR A 302 -8.07 -5.86 -30.31
CA TYR A 302 -8.78 -4.62 -30.00
C TYR A 302 -8.01 -3.71 -29.04
N LEU A 303 -7.51 -4.24 -27.92
CA LEU A 303 -6.76 -3.46 -26.93
C LEU A 303 -5.44 -2.95 -27.50
N VAL A 304 -4.70 -3.79 -28.23
CA VAL A 304 -3.46 -3.40 -28.92
C VAL A 304 -3.72 -2.29 -29.94
N GLU A 305 -4.76 -2.40 -30.76
CA GLU A 305 -5.08 -1.40 -31.77
C GLU A 305 -5.48 -0.05 -31.15
N GLN A 306 -6.31 -0.08 -30.10
CA GLN A 306 -6.85 1.13 -29.50
C GLN A 306 -5.87 1.82 -28.54
N LEU A 307 -5.09 1.05 -27.78
CA LEU A 307 -4.17 1.55 -26.75
C LEU A 307 -2.69 1.47 -27.15
N LYS A 308 -2.38 0.97 -28.35
CA LYS A 308 -1.04 0.97 -28.96
C LYS A 308 0.01 0.19 -28.16
N PHE A 309 -0.40 -0.84 -27.44
CA PHE A 309 0.52 -1.76 -26.76
C PHE A 309 1.46 -2.43 -27.77
N LYS A 310 2.74 -2.53 -27.41
CA LYS A 310 3.78 -3.14 -28.26
C LYS A 310 4.02 -4.61 -27.93
N TYR A 311 3.84 -4.96 -26.65
CA TYR A 311 4.07 -6.26 -26.09
C TYR A 311 2.79 -6.83 -25.49
N VAL A 312 2.57 -8.13 -25.67
CA VAL A 312 1.57 -8.90 -24.95
C VAL A 312 2.28 -9.89 -24.05
N ARG A 313 2.00 -9.77 -22.75
CA ARG A 313 2.56 -10.62 -21.70
C ARG A 313 1.67 -11.82 -21.46
N ILE A 314 2.28 -13.01 -21.55
CA ILE A 314 1.66 -14.32 -21.35
C ILE A 314 2.49 -15.16 -20.39
N TRP A 315 1.82 -16.01 -19.61
CA TRP A 315 2.45 -16.97 -18.70
C TRP A 315 1.94 -18.40 -18.92
N ASN A 316 2.46 -19.37 -18.19
CA ASN A 316 2.09 -20.79 -18.32
C ASN A 316 2.26 -21.36 -19.74
N LEU A 317 3.34 -20.96 -20.43
CA LEU A 317 3.67 -21.48 -21.75
C LEU A 317 3.95 -23.00 -21.74
N PHE A 318 4.38 -23.54 -20.59
CA PHE A 318 4.60 -24.96 -20.38
C PHE A 318 3.49 -25.58 -19.53
N SER A 319 2.23 -25.34 -19.90
CA SER A 319 1.04 -25.99 -19.34
C SER A 319 0.74 -27.31 -20.05
N ASP A 320 0.20 -28.29 -19.29
CA ASP A 320 -0.30 -29.56 -19.85
C ASP A 320 -1.42 -29.35 -20.89
N LYS A 321 -2.19 -28.26 -20.81
CA LYS A 321 -3.24 -27.93 -21.80
C LYS A 321 -2.68 -27.61 -23.19
N LEU A 322 -1.40 -27.29 -23.28
CA LEU A 322 -0.70 -27.03 -24.56
C LEU A 322 -0.17 -28.31 -25.21
N MET A 323 -0.45 -29.48 -24.63
CA MET A 323 -0.20 -30.80 -25.22
C MET A 323 1.26 -31.03 -25.63
N ILE A 324 2.18 -30.47 -24.85
CA ILE A 324 3.62 -30.69 -25.01
C ILE A 324 3.94 -32.10 -24.48
N GLN A 325 4.55 -32.94 -25.32
CA GLN A 325 4.83 -34.32 -24.96
C GLN A 325 5.85 -34.42 -23.83
N LYS A 326 5.47 -35.04 -22.70
CA LYS A 326 6.28 -35.17 -21.48
C LYS A 326 7.38 -36.25 -21.53
N ASN A 327 7.38 -37.15 -22.52
CA ASN A 327 8.35 -38.24 -22.58
C ASN A 327 8.40 -38.93 -23.95
N THR A 328 9.58 -38.93 -24.59
CA THR A 328 10.10 -40.05 -25.38
C THR A 328 11.63 -39.97 -25.31
N HIS A 329 12.32 -41.12 -25.41
CA HIS A 329 13.78 -41.23 -25.38
C HIS A 329 14.51 -40.35 -26.43
N ASP A 330 13.77 -39.68 -27.30
CA ASP A 330 14.24 -38.90 -28.45
C ASP A 330 14.11 -37.37 -28.28
N TYR A 331 13.55 -36.86 -27.16
CA TYR A 331 13.39 -35.40 -26.89
C TYR A 331 12.70 -34.62 -28.04
N ASN A 332 11.68 -35.20 -28.66
CA ASN A 332 10.84 -34.51 -29.64
C ASN A 332 9.65 -33.86 -28.93
N TYR A 333 9.66 -32.52 -28.84
CA TYR A 333 8.58 -31.74 -28.24
C TYR A 333 7.56 -31.29 -29.27
N ASN A 334 6.27 -31.35 -28.90
CA ASN A 334 5.17 -30.84 -29.71
C ASN A 334 4.88 -29.38 -29.34
N PHE A 335 5.28 -28.44 -30.22
CA PHE A 335 5.06 -27.01 -30.04
C PHE A 335 3.83 -26.48 -30.80
N ASN A 336 2.98 -27.33 -31.38
CA ASN A 336 1.91 -26.89 -32.30
C ASN A 336 0.95 -25.85 -31.69
N LEU A 337 0.50 -26.04 -30.44
CA LEU A 337 -0.40 -25.08 -29.79
C LEU A 337 0.32 -23.80 -29.36
N ILE A 338 1.59 -23.90 -28.99
CA ILE A 338 2.44 -22.73 -28.75
C ILE A 338 2.62 -21.94 -30.06
N ASP A 339 2.81 -22.61 -31.18
CA ASP A 339 2.91 -21.99 -32.51
C ASP A 339 1.62 -21.26 -32.86
N VAL A 340 0.43 -21.83 -32.61
CA VAL A 340 -0.85 -21.12 -32.82
C VAL A 340 -0.92 -19.81 -32.05
N ILE A 341 -0.49 -19.82 -30.79
CA ILE A 341 -0.51 -18.64 -29.90
C ILE A 341 0.51 -17.59 -30.36
N LEU A 342 1.74 -18.00 -30.63
CA LEU A 342 2.82 -17.08 -31.03
C LEU A 342 2.61 -16.56 -32.46
N ASP A 343 2.11 -17.39 -33.39
CA ASP A 343 1.70 -16.95 -34.73
C ASP A 343 0.62 -15.88 -34.63
N PHE A 344 -0.38 -16.06 -33.76
CA PHE A 344 -1.42 -15.06 -33.55
C PHE A 344 -0.81 -13.70 -33.15
N LEU A 345 0.12 -13.69 -32.19
CA LEU A 345 0.78 -12.45 -31.76
C LEU A 345 1.62 -11.82 -32.88
N VAL A 346 2.51 -12.61 -33.50
CA VAL A 346 3.44 -12.13 -34.53
C VAL A 346 2.69 -11.65 -35.78
N ASN A 347 1.68 -12.39 -36.25
CA ASN A 347 0.89 -12.01 -37.43
C ASN A 347 0.08 -10.73 -37.22
N ASN A 348 -0.23 -10.38 -35.97
CA ASN A 348 -0.87 -9.11 -35.61
C ASN A 348 0.15 -7.99 -35.26
N ASN A 349 1.43 -8.19 -35.57
CA ASN A 349 2.53 -7.27 -35.26
C ASN A 349 2.68 -6.95 -33.77
N VAL A 350 2.38 -7.93 -32.92
CA VAL A 350 2.50 -7.84 -31.46
C VAL A 350 3.66 -8.69 -30.99
N LYS A 351 4.51 -8.11 -30.15
CA LYS A 351 5.70 -8.82 -29.65
C LYS A 351 5.37 -9.65 -28.40
N PRO A 352 5.74 -10.93 -28.36
CA PRO A 352 5.66 -11.72 -27.14
C PRO A 352 6.54 -11.14 -26.02
N PHE A 353 5.93 -11.03 -24.84
CA PHE A 353 6.60 -10.95 -23.56
C PHE A 353 6.25 -12.26 -22.83
N ILE A 354 7.21 -13.16 -22.68
CA ILE A 354 6.96 -14.52 -22.18
C ILE A 354 7.46 -14.61 -20.73
N ASP A 355 6.55 -14.90 -19.81
CA ASP A 355 6.84 -15.21 -18.40
C ASP A 355 6.92 -16.74 -18.21
N PHE A 356 8.08 -17.19 -17.74
CA PHE A 356 8.39 -18.58 -17.40
C PHE A 356 8.20 -18.88 -15.90
N GLY A 357 7.59 -17.98 -15.13
CA GLY A 357 7.09 -18.30 -13.79
C GLY A 357 5.86 -19.21 -13.85
N LYS A 358 5.70 -20.06 -12.82
CA LYS A 358 4.49 -20.88 -12.64
C LYS A 358 3.41 -20.03 -11.97
N ARG A 359 2.29 -19.79 -12.65
CA ARG A 359 1.17 -19.02 -12.09
C ARG A 359 -0.10 -19.87 -12.04
N PRO A 360 -0.90 -19.80 -10.97
CA PRO A 360 -2.17 -20.51 -10.94
C PRO A 360 -3.18 -19.76 -11.82
N ASN A 361 -4.07 -20.50 -12.47
CA ASN A 361 -5.31 -19.90 -12.97
C ASN A 361 -6.22 -19.69 -11.77
N CYS A 362 -6.42 -18.43 -11.38
CA CYS A 362 -7.27 -18.10 -10.26
C CYS A 362 -8.12 -16.86 -10.50
N ALA A 363 -9.23 -16.77 -9.76
CA ALA A 363 -9.95 -15.52 -9.54
C ALA A 363 -10.05 -15.28 -8.04
N VAL A 364 -9.55 -14.14 -7.60
CA VAL A 364 -9.59 -13.75 -6.19
C VAL A 364 -10.96 -13.12 -5.90
N ASN A 365 -11.65 -13.64 -4.89
CA ASN A 365 -12.94 -13.11 -4.45
C ASN A 365 -12.72 -11.90 -3.54
N THR A 366 -12.00 -12.10 -2.45
CA THR A 366 -11.56 -11.11 -1.47
C THR A 366 -10.24 -11.57 -0.88
N GLU A 367 -9.66 -10.79 0.04
CA GLU A 367 -8.46 -11.16 0.79
C GLU A 367 -8.48 -12.61 1.28
N GLY A 368 -7.54 -13.42 0.80
CA GLY A 368 -7.37 -14.81 1.20
C GLY A 368 -8.43 -15.80 0.70
N GLU A 369 -9.40 -15.37 -0.10
CA GLU A 369 -10.45 -16.23 -0.68
C GLU A 369 -10.38 -16.25 -2.21
N THR A 370 -10.34 -17.44 -2.79
CA THR A 370 -10.36 -17.64 -4.24
C THR A 370 -11.65 -18.34 -4.66
N ILE A 371 -12.19 -17.93 -5.80
CA ILE A 371 -13.35 -18.55 -6.43
C ILE A 371 -12.91 -19.77 -7.21
N TYR A 372 -11.86 -19.60 -8.00
CA TYR A 372 -11.28 -20.65 -8.81
C TYR A 372 -9.79 -20.73 -8.52
N TYR A 373 -9.26 -21.94 -8.54
CA TYR A 373 -7.83 -22.21 -8.41
C TYR A 373 -7.49 -23.51 -9.15
N GLU A 374 -6.65 -23.40 -10.18
CA GLU A 374 -6.09 -24.53 -10.90
C GLU A 374 -4.60 -24.28 -11.13
N GLU A 375 -3.74 -25.23 -10.73
CA GLU A 375 -2.34 -25.21 -11.13
C GLU A 375 -2.16 -26.04 -12.38
N GLU A 376 -1.58 -25.45 -13.43
CA GLU A 376 -1.39 -26.11 -14.71
C GLU A 376 0.02 -25.91 -15.22
N TYR A 377 0.83 -26.96 -15.13
CA TYR A 377 2.23 -26.90 -15.48
C TYR A 377 2.78 -28.29 -15.77
N ILE A 378 3.77 -28.34 -16.65
CA ILE A 378 4.58 -29.53 -16.88
C ILE A 378 5.65 -29.57 -15.79
N GLU A 379 5.55 -30.53 -14.88
CA GLU A 379 6.60 -30.80 -13.91
C GLU A 379 7.83 -31.44 -14.58
N PHE A 380 9.01 -30.87 -14.34
CA PHE A 380 10.33 -31.41 -14.70
C PHE A 380 11.01 -32.01 -13.47
N ASN A 381 11.65 -33.16 -13.64
CA ASN A 381 12.27 -33.86 -12.51
C ASN A 381 13.60 -33.24 -12.07
N ASN A 382 14.26 -32.46 -12.93
CA ASN A 382 15.59 -31.90 -12.68
C ASN A 382 15.93 -30.77 -13.68
N MET A 383 17.00 -30.02 -13.38
CA MET A 383 17.52 -28.93 -14.21
C MET A 383 17.89 -29.37 -15.64
N LYS A 384 18.31 -30.62 -15.83
CA LYS A 384 18.68 -31.13 -17.17
C LYS A 384 17.47 -31.27 -18.09
N GLU A 385 16.34 -31.75 -17.57
CA GLU A 385 15.08 -31.82 -18.32
C GLU A 385 14.56 -30.42 -18.68
N TRP A 386 14.59 -29.49 -17.72
CA TRP A 386 14.26 -28.08 -17.95
C TRP A 386 15.13 -27.47 -19.06
N ASN A 387 16.45 -27.55 -18.90
CA ASN A 387 17.40 -27.01 -19.87
C ASN A 387 17.13 -27.61 -21.26
N ASN A 388 16.97 -28.93 -21.39
CA ASN A 388 16.68 -29.55 -22.68
C ASN A 388 15.41 -28.99 -23.34
N MET A 389 14.31 -28.91 -22.60
CA MET A 389 13.06 -28.35 -23.10
C MET A 389 13.23 -26.89 -23.52
N PHE A 390 13.86 -26.07 -22.68
CA PHE A 390 14.08 -24.66 -22.92
C PHE A 390 14.97 -24.42 -24.15
N GLU A 391 16.08 -25.15 -24.29
CA GLU A 391 16.98 -25.05 -25.45
C GLU A 391 16.28 -25.45 -26.76
N LYS A 392 15.44 -26.50 -26.73
CA LYS A 392 14.64 -26.91 -27.89
C LYS A 392 13.59 -25.88 -28.24
N PHE A 393 12.93 -25.29 -27.25
CA PHE A 393 11.98 -24.20 -27.45
C PHE A 393 12.63 -22.98 -28.09
N ILE A 394 13.76 -22.49 -27.55
CA ILE A 394 14.50 -21.34 -28.12
C ILE A 394 14.94 -21.64 -29.56
N SER A 395 15.48 -22.84 -29.82
CA SER A 395 15.87 -23.26 -31.17
C SER A 395 14.68 -23.31 -32.13
N HIS A 396 13.52 -23.78 -31.65
CA HIS A 396 12.28 -23.86 -32.43
C HIS A 396 11.76 -22.48 -32.82
N ILE A 397 11.62 -21.54 -31.88
CA ILE A 397 11.11 -20.20 -32.18
C ILE A 397 12.07 -19.42 -33.10
N ILE A 398 13.39 -19.58 -32.93
CA ILE A 398 14.38 -18.97 -33.84
C ILE A 398 14.23 -19.53 -35.26
N LYS A 399 14.02 -20.85 -35.39
CA LYS A 399 13.82 -21.50 -36.69
C LYS A 399 12.52 -21.05 -37.35
N ARG A 400 11.44 -20.89 -36.57
CA ARG A 400 10.11 -20.53 -37.07
C ARG A 400 9.97 -19.05 -37.43
N TYR A 401 10.34 -18.15 -36.53
CA TYR A 401 10.12 -16.71 -36.66
C TYR A 401 11.37 -15.95 -37.15
N GLY A 402 12.53 -16.58 -37.12
CA GLY A 402 13.80 -15.98 -37.48
C GLY A 402 14.42 -15.20 -36.32
N LYS A 403 15.77 -15.20 -36.28
CA LYS A 403 16.56 -14.57 -35.21
C LYS A 403 16.20 -13.10 -34.96
N ASN A 404 16.02 -12.31 -36.02
CA ASN A 404 15.75 -10.87 -35.90
C ASN A 404 14.42 -10.56 -35.21
N GLU A 405 13.40 -11.39 -35.42
CA GLU A 405 12.09 -11.23 -34.80
C GLU A 405 12.18 -11.55 -33.30
N VAL A 406 12.70 -12.75 -32.99
CA VAL A 406 12.82 -13.26 -31.61
C VAL A 406 13.75 -12.39 -30.76
N GLU A 407 14.78 -11.77 -31.34
CA GLU A 407 15.63 -10.77 -30.66
C GLU A 407 14.85 -9.54 -30.15
N THR A 408 13.63 -9.29 -30.62
CA THR A 408 12.80 -8.18 -30.14
C THR A 408 11.85 -8.56 -29.00
N TRP A 409 11.74 -9.85 -28.67
CA TRP A 409 10.88 -10.39 -27.64
C TRP A 409 11.50 -10.20 -26.25
N LYS A 410 10.69 -10.42 -25.21
CA LYS A 410 11.12 -10.33 -23.81
C LYS A 410 10.90 -11.67 -23.11
N PHE A 411 11.88 -12.07 -22.30
CA PHE A 411 11.88 -13.34 -21.57
C PHE A 411 12.00 -13.04 -20.08
N GLU A 412 10.95 -13.30 -19.31
CA GLU A 412 10.91 -13.10 -17.86
C GLU A 412 10.91 -14.44 -17.14
N PHE A 413 11.69 -14.52 -16.07
CA PHE A 413 11.71 -15.64 -15.13
C PHE A 413 11.24 -15.13 -13.78
N SER A 414 9.93 -15.00 -13.61
CA SER A 414 9.35 -14.57 -12.34
C SER A 414 9.32 -15.70 -11.31
N LEU A 415 9.63 -15.36 -10.05
CA LEU A 415 9.38 -16.17 -8.87
C LEU A 415 7.98 -15.83 -8.37
N ASP A 416 7.10 -16.82 -8.28
CA ASP A 416 5.84 -16.67 -7.58
C ASP A 416 6.08 -16.76 -6.07
N VAL A 417 5.30 -16.00 -5.30
CA VAL A 417 5.38 -15.85 -3.84
C VAL A 417 5.13 -17.15 -3.06
N ARG A 418 4.65 -18.19 -3.74
CA ARG A 418 4.30 -19.48 -3.15
C ARG A 418 5.52 -20.43 -3.14
N PRO A 419 5.69 -21.25 -2.08
CA PRO A 419 6.62 -22.37 -2.11
C PRO A 419 6.24 -23.30 -3.30
N ASP A 420 7.22 -23.78 -4.06
CA ASP A 420 7.06 -24.54 -5.33
C ASP A 420 6.58 -23.73 -6.57
N SER A 421 7.10 -22.53 -6.75
CA SER A 421 6.82 -21.64 -7.88
C SER A 421 7.57 -21.94 -9.18
N PHE A 422 8.33 -23.05 -9.25
CA PHE A 422 9.02 -23.48 -10.46
C PHE A 422 8.45 -24.76 -11.06
N TYR A 423 8.72 -24.93 -12.35
CA TYR A 423 8.41 -26.17 -13.05
C TYR A 423 9.29 -27.35 -12.61
N ILE A 424 10.41 -27.11 -11.91
CA ILE A 424 11.32 -28.16 -11.45
C ILE A 424 10.93 -28.61 -10.04
N LYS A 425 10.85 -29.91 -9.84
CA LYS A 425 10.56 -30.52 -8.54
C LYS A 425 11.64 -30.23 -7.49
N ASP A 426 11.25 -29.95 -6.25
CA ASP A 426 12.12 -29.72 -5.09
C ASP A 426 13.17 -28.58 -5.32
N CYS A 427 12.76 -27.49 -5.99
CA CYS A 427 13.66 -26.49 -6.60
C CYS A 427 13.87 -25.20 -5.78
N GLU A 428 13.40 -25.09 -4.55
CA GLU A 428 13.57 -23.85 -3.73
C GLU A 428 15.04 -23.40 -3.57
N GLN A 429 16.03 -24.27 -3.87
CA GLN A 429 17.46 -23.95 -3.81
C GLN A 429 18.14 -23.62 -5.15
N ASN A 430 17.44 -23.59 -6.30
CA ASN A 430 18.09 -23.53 -7.63
C ASN A 430 17.56 -22.45 -8.59
N TYR A 431 16.82 -21.43 -8.14
CA TYR A 431 16.39 -20.35 -9.05
C TYR A 431 17.56 -19.63 -9.71
N ASP A 432 18.58 -19.28 -8.93
CA ASP A 432 19.76 -18.56 -9.40
C ASP A 432 20.44 -19.32 -10.55
N GLU A 433 20.59 -20.64 -10.40
CA GLU A 433 21.14 -21.52 -11.44
C GLU A 433 20.20 -21.63 -12.65
N LEU A 434 18.88 -21.72 -12.44
CA LEU A 434 17.89 -21.73 -13.53
C LEU A 434 17.99 -20.46 -14.36
N PHE A 435 18.03 -19.31 -13.70
CA PHE A 435 18.16 -18.01 -14.34
C PHE A 435 19.49 -17.89 -15.06
N GLU A 436 20.62 -18.23 -14.42
CA GLU A 436 21.95 -18.21 -15.02
C GLU A 436 21.99 -19.04 -16.31
N ASN A 437 21.55 -20.30 -16.26
CA ASN A 437 21.56 -21.22 -17.39
C ASN A 437 20.69 -20.70 -18.54
N SER A 438 19.47 -20.26 -18.21
CA SER A 438 18.51 -19.75 -19.20
C SER A 438 18.99 -18.45 -19.82
N TYR A 439 19.50 -17.50 -19.02
CA TYR A 439 20.10 -16.25 -19.47
C TYR A 439 21.26 -16.49 -20.43
N LYS A 440 22.24 -17.32 -20.03
CA LYS A 440 23.41 -17.62 -20.86
C LYS A 440 23.02 -18.29 -22.17
N HIS A 441 22.02 -19.18 -22.14
CA HIS A 441 21.51 -19.81 -23.36
C HIS A 441 20.85 -18.78 -24.29
N ILE A 442 19.95 -17.93 -23.78
CA ILE A 442 19.31 -16.87 -24.57
C ILE A 442 20.37 -15.95 -25.17
N LYS A 443 21.30 -15.42 -24.35
CA LYS A 443 22.31 -14.46 -24.79
C LYS A 443 23.29 -15.05 -25.81
N LYS A 444 23.56 -16.35 -25.76
CA LYS A 444 24.36 -17.04 -26.78
C LYS A 444 23.69 -17.06 -28.15
N HIS A 445 22.37 -17.30 -28.21
CA HIS A 445 21.66 -17.52 -29.47
C HIS A 445 21.00 -16.24 -30.03
N ILE A 446 20.44 -15.41 -29.17
CA ILE A 446 19.68 -14.17 -29.44
C ILE A 446 20.13 -13.04 -28.50
N PRO A 447 21.40 -12.56 -28.61
CA PRO A 447 22.03 -11.64 -27.65
C PRO A 447 21.29 -10.32 -27.40
N LYS A 448 20.46 -9.87 -28.35
CA LYS A 448 19.69 -8.63 -28.23
C LYS A 448 18.34 -8.80 -27.53
N ALA A 449 17.85 -10.03 -27.37
CA ALA A 449 16.64 -10.28 -26.60
C ALA A 449 16.87 -9.85 -25.15
N GLU A 450 15.86 -9.21 -24.56
CA GLU A 450 15.93 -8.80 -23.17
C GLU A 450 15.45 -9.93 -22.26
N VAL A 451 16.24 -10.21 -21.23
CA VAL A 451 16.04 -11.27 -20.25
C VAL A 451 16.01 -10.66 -18.86
N GLY A 452 15.03 -11.04 -18.06
CA GLY A 452 14.88 -10.51 -16.73
C GLY A 452 14.07 -11.41 -15.80
N GLY A 453 13.87 -10.91 -14.60
CA GLY A 453 13.24 -11.51 -13.43
C GLY A 453 13.24 -10.43 -12.37
N PHE A 454 12.88 -10.56 -11.12
CA PHE A 454 12.56 -11.75 -10.36
C PHE A 454 11.06 -11.91 -10.17
N GLY A 455 10.22 -10.98 -10.65
CA GLY A 455 8.83 -10.90 -10.23
C GLY A 455 8.69 -10.44 -8.78
N VAL A 456 9.48 -9.43 -8.38
CA VAL A 456 9.59 -8.96 -7.00
C VAL A 456 8.22 -8.64 -6.41
N VAL A 457 7.95 -9.20 -5.23
CA VAL A 457 6.89 -8.75 -4.32
C VAL A 457 7.58 -8.23 -3.07
N MET A 458 7.50 -6.91 -2.87
CA MET A 458 8.33 -6.17 -1.92
C MET A 458 8.19 -6.64 -0.46
N GLU A 459 7.02 -7.12 -0.03
CA GLU A 459 6.87 -7.65 1.33
C GLU A 459 7.54 -9.01 1.55
N ILE A 460 8.00 -9.67 0.49
CA ILE A 460 8.40 -11.08 0.52
C ILE A 460 9.88 -11.22 0.18
N ASN A 461 10.31 -10.66 -0.95
CA ASN A 461 11.64 -10.93 -1.51
C ASN A 461 12.55 -9.68 -1.53
N TYR A 462 12.37 -8.75 -0.59
CA TYR A 462 13.18 -7.52 -0.53
C TYR A 462 14.67 -7.82 -0.36
N ASP A 463 15.00 -8.66 0.64
CA ASP A 463 16.40 -9.03 0.93
C ASP A 463 16.96 -9.94 -0.18
N GLU A 464 16.13 -10.84 -0.72
CA GLU A 464 16.51 -11.78 -1.78
C GLU A 464 16.86 -11.11 -3.12
N LEU A 465 16.22 -9.96 -3.43
CA LEU A 465 16.52 -9.24 -4.66
C LEU A 465 17.99 -8.82 -4.73
N LEU A 466 18.54 -8.32 -3.62
CA LEU A 466 19.93 -7.86 -3.59
C LEU A 466 20.91 -9.03 -3.68
N ASP A 467 20.62 -10.12 -2.97
CA ASP A 467 21.42 -11.35 -3.03
C ASP A 467 21.42 -11.92 -4.45
N TRP A 468 20.26 -11.97 -5.12
CA TRP A 468 20.13 -12.42 -6.51
C TRP A 468 20.88 -11.53 -7.50
N MET A 469 20.77 -10.20 -7.37
CA MET A 469 21.52 -9.27 -8.22
C MET A 469 23.04 -9.40 -8.03
N THR A 470 23.48 -9.61 -6.78
CA THR A 470 24.89 -9.86 -6.45
C THR A 470 25.37 -11.16 -7.09
N TYR A 471 24.62 -12.25 -6.94
CA TYR A 471 24.89 -13.51 -7.62
C TYR A 471 25.00 -13.34 -9.13
N CYS A 472 24.04 -12.64 -9.75
CA CYS A 472 24.04 -12.43 -11.20
C CYS A 472 25.26 -11.63 -11.68
N ASN A 473 25.72 -10.67 -10.87
CA ASN A 473 26.96 -9.93 -11.14
C ASN A 473 28.19 -10.85 -11.04
N GLU A 474 28.28 -11.70 -10.03
CA GLU A 474 29.38 -12.66 -9.86
C GLU A 474 29.45 -13.74 -10.94
N LYS A 475 28.30 -14.10 -11.53
CA LYS A 475 28.17 -15.15 -12.56
C LYS A 475 28.17 -14.63 -14.00
N ASP A 476 28.39 -13.33 -14.21
CA ASP A 476 28.31 -12.66 -15.51
C ASP A 476 26.94 -12.85 -16.21
N CYS A 477 25.86 -12.75 -15.44
CA CYS A 477 24.48 -12.88 -15.94
C CYS A 477 23.53 -11.80 -15.41
N ILE A 478 23.99 -10.54 -15.31
CA ILE A 478 23.14 -9.41 -14.89
C ILE A 478 21.90 -9.31 -15.80
N PRO A 479 20.68 -9.29 -15.24
CA PRO A 479 19.45 -9.17 -16.03
C PRO A 479 19.39 -7.85 -16.81
N ASP A 480 18.78 -7.85 -17.99
CA ASP A 480 18.51 -6.63 -18.75
C ASP A 480 17.42 -5.77 -18.09
N PHE A 481 16.53 -6.40 -17.33
CA PHE A 481 15.49 -5.75 -16.53
C PHE A 481 15.18 -6.51 -15.25
N VAL A 482 14.83 -5.77 -14.20
CA VAL A 482 14.16 -6.30 -13.02
C VAL A 482 12.65 -6.13 -13.15
N SER A 483 11.87 -7.19 -12.90
CA SER A 483 10.41 -7.14 -12.88
C SER A 483 9.84 -7.13 -11.46
N ILE A 484 8.74 -6.39 -11.27
CA ILE A 484 8.01 -6.24 -10.00
C ILE A 484 6.50 -6.41 -10.22
N LEU A 485 5.85 -7.10 -9.30
CA LEU A 485 4.39 -7.15 -9.14
C LEU A 485 4.02 -6.26 -7.95
N SER A 486 3.24 -5.20 -8.18
CA SER A 486 2.98 -4.19 -7.16
C SER A 486 1.48 -4.01 -6.90
N PHE A 487 1.06 -4.44 -5.71
CA PHE A 487 -0.32 -4.40 -5.24
C PHE A 487 -0.35 -3.92 -3.77
N PRO A 488 -1.43 -3.27 -3.32
CA PRO A 488 -1.51 -2.71 -1.97
C PRO A 488 -1.89 -3.77 -0.92
N TYR A 489 -1.14 -4.87 -0.86
CA TYR A 489 -1.36 -5.98 0.09
C TYR A 489 -0.04 -6.40 0.71
N PHE A 490 -0.09 -6.89 1.95
CA PHE A 490 1.03 -7.57 2.61
C PHE A 490 0.64 -9.02 2.93
N GLN A 491 1.63 -9.90 3.08
CA GLN A 491 1.37 -11.28 3.48
C GLN A 491 1.20 -11.40 4.98
N VAL A 492 0.18 -12.14 5.40
CA VAL A 492 -0.08 -12.52 6.78
C VAL A 492 -0.06 -14.05 6.87
N GLU A 493 0.79 -14.58 7.73
CA GLU A 493 0.82 -16.01 8.01
C GLU A 493 -0.27 -16.37 9.04
N LYS A 494 -1.12 -17.35 8.70
CA LYS A 494 -2.14 -17.92 9.58
C LYS A 494 -2.19 -19.43 9.36
N ASN A 495 -1.96 -20.21 10.43
CA ASN A 495 -1.95 -21.68 10.38
C ASN A 495 -0.98 -22.24 9.32
N GLU A 496 0.25 -21.74 9.26
CA GLU A 496 1.29 -22.16 8.29
C GLU A 496 0.90 -21.89 6.81
N LYS A 497 -0.10 -21.03 6.58
CA LYS A 497 -0.51 -20.56 5.24
C LYS A 497 -0.41 -19.05 5.17
N PHE A 498 0.06 -18.53 4.04
CA PHE A 498 0.15 -17.09 3.78
C PHE A 498 -1.11 -16.57 3.09
N TYR A 499 -1.61 -15.43 3.55
CA TYR A 499 -2.78 -14.76 3.01
C TYR A 499 -2.49 -13.28 2.74
N PRO A 500 -2.92 -12.73 1.60
CA PRO A 500 -2.79 -11.31 1.34
C PRO A 500 -3.80 -10.51 2.18
N LYS A 501 -3.35 -9.43 2.81
CA LYS A 501 -4.17 -8.48 3.57
C LYS A 501 -3.95 -7.05 3.04
N ARG A 502 -5.01 -6.26 2.82
CA ARG A 502 -4.90 -4.89 2.28
C ARG A 502 -4.09 -3.99 3.21
N VAL A 503 -3.31 -3.11 2.60
CA VAL A 503 -2.53 -2.07 3.27
C VAL A 503 -3.32 -0.76 3.27
N THR A 504 -3.36 -0.07 4.41
CA THR A 504 -4.06 1.22 4.55
C THR A 504 -3.31 2.42 3.95
N ASN A 505 -2.03 2.25 3.65
CA ASN A 505 -1.20 3.24 2.97
C ASN A 505 -1.59 3.38 1.48
N HIS A 506 -2.23 4.48 1.12
CA HIS A 506 -2.66 4.76 -0.26
C HIS A 506 -1.51 4.82 -1.28
N SER A 507 -0.29 5.11 -0.84
CA SER A 507 0.90 5.15 -1.69
C SER A 507 1.68 3.83 -1.69
N ALA A 508 1.14 2.73 -1.16
CA ALA A 508 1.84 1.44 -1.07
C ALA A 508 2.46 1.00 -2.41
N VAL A 509 1.65 0.94 -3.47
CA VAL A 509 2.10 0.55 -4.82
C VAL A 509 3.23 1.45 -5.34
N VAL A 510 3.07 2.78 -5.20
CA VAL A 510 4.08 3.76 -5.62
C VAL A 510 5.38 3.60 -4.83
N ASN A 511 5.28 3.39 -3.52
CA ASN A 511 6.42 3.23 -2.62
C ASN A 511 7.16 1.93 -2.88
N GLN A 512 6.46 0.83 -3.15
CA GLN A 512 7.06 -0.46 -3.51
C GLN A 512 7.95 -0.32 -4.76
N VAL A 513 7.43 0.30 -5.83
CA VAL A 513 8.20 0.52 -7.08
C VAL A 513 9.40 1.44 -6.86
N LYS A 514 9.23 2.55 -6.10
CA LYS A 514 10.33 3.46 -5.75
C LYS A 514 11.42 2.76 -4.95
N SER A 515 11.04 1.88 -4.03
CA SER A 515 12.00 1.11 -3.23
C SER A 515 12.85 0.19 -4.08
N VAL A 516 12.27 -0.55 -5.04
CA VAL A 516 13.06 -1.39 -5.97
C VAL A 516 14.03 -0.55 -6.79
N ARG A 517 13.59 0.59 -7.34
CA ARG A 517 14.50 1.51 -8.06
C ARG A 517 15.66 1.97 -7.18
N ASN A 518 15.38 2.33 -5.93
CA ASN A 518 16.39 2.78 -4.98
C ASN A 518 17.41 1.68 -4.62
N ILE A 519 17.00 0.42 -4.54
CA ILE A 519 17.91 -0.72 -4.32
C ILE A 519 18.87 -0.82 -5.50
N LEU A 520 18.32 -0.90 -6.71
CA LEU A 520 19.12 -1.01 -7.93
C LEU A 520 20.09 0.17 -8.10
N ASP A 521 19.69 1.38 -7.71
CA ASP A 521 20.55 2.56 -7.81
C ASP A 521 21.68 2.59 -6.77
N LYS A 522 21.41 2.15 -5.53
CA LYS A 522 22.41 2.17 -4.45
C LYS A 522 23.52 1.13 -4.66
N ASP A 523 23.16 0.00 -5.27
CA ASP A 523 24.06 -1.14 -5.42
C ASP A 523 24.74 -1.18 -6.81
N GLY A 524 24.70 -0.08 -7.56
CA GLY A 524 25.46 0.09 -8.81
C GLY A 524 24.82 -0.58 -10.04
N PHE A 525 23.52 -0.85 -9.99
CA PHE A 525 22.73 -1.42 -11.08
C PHE A 525 21.81 -0.37 -11.75
N GLU A 526 22.25 0.89 -11.85
CA GLU A 526 21.45 2.01 -12.39
C GLU A 526 21.00 1.77 -13.85
N LYS A 527 21.77 0.97 -14.59
CA LYS A 527 21.48 0.64 -16.00
C LYS A 527 20.48 -0.50 -16.17
N CYS A 528 20.21 -1.27 -15.12
CA CYS A 528 19.21 -2.33 -15.19
C CYS A 528 17.82 -1.70 -15.24
N LYS A 529 17.03 -2.07 -16.25
CA LYS A 529 15.69 -1.51 -16.44
C LYS A 529 14.75 -1.97 -15.32
N LEU A 530 13.74 -1.17 -14.99
CA LEU A 530 12.70 -1.56 -14.03
C LEU A 530 11.35 -1.72 -14.73
N TYR A 531 10.82 -2.93 -14.74
CA TYR A 531 9.54 -3.28 -15.34
C TYR A 531 8.51 -3.59 -14.26
N VAL A 532 7.51 -2.74 -14.10
CA VAL A 532 6.31 -3.08 -13.34
C VAL A 532 5.45 -3.94 -14.24
N THR A 533 5.60 -5.27 -14.17
CA THR A 533 4.90 -6.18 -15.07
C THR A 533 3.43 -6.29 -14.72
N GLU A 534 3.09 -6.13 -13.44
CA GLU A 534 1.71 -6.12 -12.94
C GLU A 534 1.53 -5.10 -11.83
N CYS A 535 0.46 -4.31 -11.91
CA CYS A 535 -0.03 -3.52 -10.80
C CYS A 535 -1.52 -3.23 -10.92
N ASN A 536 -2.19 -3.05 -9.78
CA ASN A 536 -3.57 -2.60 -9.69
C ASN A 536 -3.89 -2.06 -8.28
N ASN A 537 -5.05 -1.44 -8.11
CA ASN A 537 -5.54 -0.99 -6.80
C ASN A 537 -6.05 -2.14 -5.89
N SER A 538 -6.24 -3.33 -6.45
CA SER A 538 -6.79 -4.50 -5.77
C SER A 538 -6.35 -5.80 -6.47
N LEU A 539 -6.13 -6.86 -5.70
CA LEU A 539 -5.95 -8.23 -6.18
C LEU A 539 -7.29 -8.91 -6.48
N SER A 540 -8.39 -8.45 -5.86
CA SER A 540 -9.72 -9.02 -6.04
C SER A 540 -10.24 -8.77 -7.46
N ASN A 541 -10.76 -9.83 -8.08
CA ASN A 541 -11.52 -9.79 -9.32
C ASN A 541 -13.03 -9.64 -9.06
N ARG A 542 -13.45 -9.41 -7.81
CA ARG A 542 -14.83 -9.12 -7.40
C ARG A 542 -14.99 -7.78 -6.68
N ASN A 543 -14.05 -6.87 -6.91
CA ASN A 543 -14.09 -5.51 -6.41
C ASN A 543 -14.68 -4.57 -7.48
N TYR A 544 -15.92 -4.11 -7.30
CA TYR A 544 -16.58 -3.19 -8.25
C TYR A 544 -15.85 -1.86 -8.46
N LEU A 545 -14.91 -1.48 -7.58
CA LEU A 545 -14.04 -0.34 -7.86
C LEU A 545 -13.25 -0.53 -9.17
N ASN A 546 -12.98 -1.77 -9.58
CA ASN A 546 -12.34 -2.07 -10.86
C ASN A 546 -13.15 -1.63 -12.09
N ASP A 547 -14.47 -1.50 -11.94
CA ASP A 547 -15.39 -1.08 -12.99
C ASP A 547 -15.75 0.41 -12.92
N SER A 548 -15.28 1.11 -11.89
CA SER A 548 -15.69 2.47 -11.54
C SER A 548 -14.73 3.55 -12.05
N CYS A 549 -15.19 4.81 -12.06
CA CYS A 549 -14.34 5.97 -12.37
C CYS A 549 -13.22 6.18 -11.34
N PHE A 550 -13.34 5.64 -10.12
CA PHE A 550 -12.25 5.66 -9.15
C PHE A 550 -10.98 5.05 -9.75
N ARG A 551 -11.06 3.84 -10.32
CA ARG A 551 -9.88 3.17 -10.89
C ARG A 551 -9.26 3.97 -12.03
N ALA A 552 -10.09 4.68 -12.80
CA ALA A 552 -9.58 5.55 -13.84
C ALA A 552 -8.69 6.68 -13.28
N SER A 553 -9.18 7.39 -12.26
CA SER A 553 -8.43 8.46 -11.59
C SER A 553 -7.22 7.93 -10.79
N TYR A 554 -7.34 6.76 -10.16
CA TYR A 554 -6.27 6.08 -9.42
C TYR A 554 -5.10 5.73 -10.33
N VAL A 555 -5.37 5.12 -11.49
CA VAL A 555 -4.31 4.72 -12.44
C VAL A 555 -3.55 5.94 -12.97
N ILE A 556 -4.24 7.05 -13.27
CA ILE A 556 -3.57 8.29 -13.68
C ILE A 556 -2.70 8.84 -12.54
N ASN A 557 -3.22 8.90 -11.31
CA ASN A 557 -2.46 9.38 -10.15
C ASN A 557 -1.20 8.52 -9.91
N MET A 558 -1.35 7.20 -9.96
CA MET A 558 -0.24 6.26 -9.79
C MET A 558 0.83 6.42 -10.90
N ILE A 559 0.41 6.48 -12.17
CA ILE A 559 1.34 6.69 -13.30
C ILE A 559 2.04 8.04 -13.20
N ASP A 560 1.33 9.09 -12.78
CA ASP A 560 1.93 10.40 -12.57
C ASP A 560 3.01 10.37 -11.48
N GLU A 561 2.71 9.78 -10.32
CA GLU A 561 3.63 9.67 -9.20
C GLU A 561 4.86 8.80 -9.49
N LEU A 562 4.73 7.86 -10.44
CA LEU A 562 5.79 6.99 -10.92
C LEU A 562 6.47 7.48 -12.20
N TRP A 563 6.10 8.65 -12.73
CA TRP A 563 6.66 9.13 -13.98
C TRP A 563 8.19 9.18 -13.93
N ASP A 564 8.82 8.65 -14.99
CA ASP A 564 10.27 8.54 -15.17
C ASP A 564 11.01 7.53 -14.26
N ILE A 565 10.27 6.74 -13.46
CA ILE A 565 10.87 5.72 -12.58
C ILE A 565 10.94 4.35 -13.28
N PRO A 566 9.83 3.67 -13.63
CA PRO A 566 9.91 2.41 -14.36
C PRO A 566 10.06 2.66 -15.86
N ASP A 567 10.77 1.76 -16.53
CA ASP A 567 10.91 1.72 -17.98
C ASP A 567 9.66 1.15 -18.66
N MET A 568 8.89 0.34 -17.95
CA MET A 568 7.68 -0.30 -18.45
C MET A 568 6.68 -0.53 -17.31
N MET A 569 5.39 -0.36 -17.57
CA MET A 569 4.32 -0.54 -16.59
C MET A 569 3.11 -1.23 -17.21
N GLY A 570 2.68 -2.34 -16.60
CA GLY A 570 1.57 -3.18 -17.05
C GLY A 570 0.43 -3.23 -16.05
N MET A 571 -0.78 -2.94 -16.51
CA MET A 571 -1.99 -3.06 -15.69
C MET A 571 -2.40 -4.53 -15.59
N TRP A 572 -2.82 -4.94 -14.40
CA TRP A 572 -3.53 -6.20 -14.20
C TRP A 572 -5.04 -5.96 -14.35
N MET A 573 -5.71 -6.37 -15.43
CA MET A 573 -5.27 -7.06 -16.66
C MET A 573 -5.94 -6.45 -17.90
N GLY A 574 -5.71 -7.01 -19.10
CA GLY A 574 -6.34 -6.54 -20.34
C GLY A 574 -7.85 -6.75 -20.42
N SER A 575 -8.33 -7.96 -20.12
CA SER A 575 -9.71 -8.41 -20.35
C SER A 575 -10.28 -9.10 -19.11
N ASP A 576 -11.57 -8.90 -18.83
CA ASP A 576 -12.25 -9.64 -17.76
C ASP A 576 -12.38 -11.15 -18.04
N LEU A 577 -12.28 -11.57 -19.31
CA LEU A 577 -12.34 -12.97 -19.70
C LEU A 577 -11.32 -13.84 -18.94
N VAL A 578 -10.15 -13.28 -18.62
CA VAL A 578 -9.09 -13.97 -17.85
C VAL A 578 -9.55 -14.36 -16.44
N SER A 579 -10.56 -13.68 -15.88
CA SER A 579 -11.14 -13.96 -14.56
C SER A 579 -12.61 -14.41 -14.63
N SER A 580 -13.05 -14.84 -15.82
CA SER A 580 -14.43 -15.24 -16.12
C SER A 580 -14.66 -16.71 -15.80
N TYR A 581 -15.11 -16.97 -14.58
CA TYR A 581 -15.44 -18.32 -14.09
C TYR A 581 -16.95 -18.50 -13.88
N TYR A 582 -17.36 -19.55 -13.19
CA TYR A 582 -18.77 -19.97 -13.06
C TYR A 582 -19.71 -18.95 -12.40
N ASP A 583 -19.19 -17.97 -11.67
CA ASP A 583 -19.96 -16.92 -11.00
C ASP A 583 -20.12 -15.64 -11.86
N THR A 584 -19.43 -15.56 -13.00
CA THR A 584 -19.39 -14.36 -13.88
C THR A 584 -20.57 -14.25 -14.85
N SER A 585 -21.76 -14.32 -14.29
CA SER A 585 -23.00 -14.28 -15.09
C SER A 585 -23.48 -12.86 -15.44
N LYS A 586 -23.08 -11.85 -14.67
CA LYS A 586 -23.42 -10.42 -14.89
C LYS A 586 -22.51 -9.76 -15.95
N ILE A 587 -22.88 -8.58 -16.45
CA ILE A 587 -22.05 -7.80 -17.41
C ILE A 587 -20.71 -7.39 -16.78
N VAL A 588 -20.76 -6.89 -15.55
CA VAL A 588 -19.60 -6.55 -14.75
C VAL A 588 -19.71 -7.20 -13.38
N THR A 589 -18.56 -7.59 -12.85
CA THR A 589 -18.45 -8.34 -11.60
C THR A 589 -17.35 -7.82 -10.68
N GLY A 590 -16.69 -6.71 -11.00
CA GLY A 590 -15.48 -6.25 -10.33
C GLY A 590 -14.19 -6.82 -10.92
N GLY A 591 -14.23 -7.35 -12.15
CA GLY A 591 -13.07 -7.91 -12.84
C GLY A 591 -12.01 -6.85 -13.14
N SER A 592 -10.75 -7.25 -13.17
CA SER A 592 -9.62 -6.31 -13.30
C SER A 592 -9.30 -5.93 -14.75
N GLY A 593 -10.09 -6.36 -15.74
CA GLY A 593 -9.90 -6.02 -17.15
C GLY A 593 -9.97 -4.51 -17.43
N LEU A 594 -9.34 -4.07 -18.52
CA LEU A 594 -9.56 -2.74 -19.11
C LEU A 594 -10.93 -2.68 -19.83
N ILE A 595 -11.40 -3.84 -20.30
CA ILE A 595 -12.69 -4.07 -20.93
C ILE A 595 -13.42 -5.22 -20.22
N THR A 596 -14.75 -5.22 -20.30
CA THR A 596 -15.60 -6.31 -19.80
C THR A 596 -15.46 -7.58 -20.65
N LYS A 597 -16.05 -8.69 -20.20
CA LYS A 597 -16.14 -9.94 -20.97
C LYS A 597 -16.87 -9.77 -22.30
N ASP A 598 -17.75 -8.77 -22.38
CA ASP A 598 -18.54 -8.40 -23.57
C ASP A 598 -17.89 -7.25 -24.36
N LYS A 599 -16.60 -6.96 -24.14
CA LYS A 599 -15.81 -5.93 -24.83
C LYS A 599 -16.31 -4.50 -24.61
N ILE A 600 -17.04 -4.23 -23.53
CA ILE A 600 -17.41 -2.86 -23.17
C ILE A 600 -16.23 -2.20 -22.46
N ARG A 601 -15.91 -0.96 -22.85
CA ARG A 601 -14.81 -0.19 -22.26
C ARG A 601 -15.15 0.25 -20.84
N LYS A 602 -14.26 -0.04 -19.90
CA LYS A 602 -14.36 0.47 -18.52
C LYS A 602 -13.71 1.86 -18.42
N PRO A 603 -14.01 2.66 -17.38
CA PRO A 603 -13.37 3.96 -17.16
C PRO A 603 -11.83 3.94 -17.26
N VAL A 604 -11.17 2.90 -16.73
CA VAL A 604 -9.71 2.75 -16.76
C VAL A 604 -9.12 2.62 -18.18
N PHE A 605 -9.89 2.10 -19.15
CA PHE A 605 -9.48 2.10 -20.56
C PHE A 605 -9.22 3.52 -21.05
N TYR A 606 -10.09 4.46 -20.65
CA TYR A 606 -9.97 5.87 -21.04
C TYR A 606 -8.82 6.58 -20.34
N SER A 607 -8.39 6.14 -19.15
CA SER A 607 -7.17 6.63 -18.53
C SER A 607 -5.95 6.41 -19.42
N LEU A 608 -5.76 5.17 -19.90
CA LEU A 608 -4.63 4.84 -20.78
C LEU A 608 -4.78 5.53 -22.15
N LEU A 609 -6.00 5.61 -22.69
CA LEU A 609 -6.26 6.33 -23.93
C LEU A 609 -5.90 7.83 -23.80
N PHE A 610 -6.27 8.47 -22.69
CA PHE A 610 -5.96 9.88 -22.44
C PHE A 610 -4.47 10.08 -22.22
N LEU A 611 -3.80 9.24 -21.43
CA LEU A 611 -2.35 9.29 -21.28
C LEU A 611 -1.62 9.15 -22.63
N ASN A 612 -2.12 8.31 -23.53
CA ASN A 612 -1.56 8.15 -24.88
C ASN A 612 -1.78 9.37 -25.79
N LYS A 613 -2.86 10.14 -25.54
CA LYS A 613 -3.18 11.39 -26.24
C LYS A 613 -2.34 12.59 -25.78
N LEU A 614 -1.64 12.51 -24.65
CA LEU A 614 -0.69 13.56 -24.25
C LEU A 614 0.34 13.79 -25.37
N GLY A 615 0.89 15.00 -25.43
CA GLY A 615 1.99 15.34 -26.32
C GLY A 615 3.26 14.55 -26.00
N ASN A 616 4.23 14.58 -26.92
CA ASN A 616 5.55 13.96 -26.74
C ASN A 616 6.53 14.85 -25.95
N ARG A 617 6.14 16.09 -25.63
CA ARG A 617 6.97 17.02 -24.86
C ARG A 617 6.29 17.45 -23.57
N PHE A 618 6.91 17.18 -22.44
CA PHE A 618 6.48 17.55 -21.09
C PHE A 618 6.72 19.04 -20.82
N ILE A 619 5.71 19.72 -20.27
CA ILE A 619 5.83 21.11 -19.80
C ILE A 619 5.88 21.12 -18.27
N GLN A 620 4.80 20.67 -17.63
CA GLN A 620 4.68 20.67 -16.17
C GLN A 620 3.63 19.67 -15.69
N LYS A 621 3.66 19.35 -14.40
CA LYS A 621 2.62 18.60 -13.71
C LYS A 621 2.41 19.12 -12.29
N GLY A 622 1.26 18.81 -11.72
CA GLY A 622 0.96 19.02 -10.30
C GLY A 622 0.06 17.92 -9.79
N LYS A 623 -0.43 18.05 -8.55
CA LYS A 623 -1.21 16.99 -7.87
C LYS A 623 -2.42 16.48 -8.68
N ASN A 624 -3.01 17.33 -9.52
CA ASN A 624 -4.26 17.02 -10.23
C ASN A 624 -4.19 17.25 -11.75
N TYR A 625 -2.98 17.44 -12.30
CA TYR A 625 -2.85 17.73 -13.72
C TYR A 625 -1.48 17.35 -14.31
N ILE A 626 -1.48 17.04 -15.60
CA ILE A 626 -0.30 16.84 -16.45
C ILE A 626 -0.44 17.71 -17.69
N VAL A 627 0.60 18.46 -18.05
CA VAL A 627 0.62 19.35 -19.22
C VAL A 627 1.76 18.96 -20.15
N THR A 628 1.40 18.75 -21.41
CA THR A 628 2.33 18.40 -22.49
C THR A 628 2.03 19.20 -23.76
N THR A 629 2.94 19.17 -24.72
CA THR A 629 2.81 19.83 -26.02
C THR A 629 3.41 18.96 -27.13
N ASN A 630 3.05 19.26 -28.38
CA ASN A 630 3.75 18.77 -29.57
C ASN A 630 4.85 19.73 -30.07
N GLY A 631 5.02 20.89 -29.41
CA GLY A 631 5.99 21.92 -29.78
C GLY A 631 5.52 22.93 -30.84
N MET A 632 4.28 22.84 -31.32
CA MET A 632 3.68 23.70 -32.36
C MET A 632 2.37 24.36 -31.86
N ASN A 633 2.46 25.17 -30.79
CA ASN A 633 1.31 25.86 -30.17
C ASN A 633 0.08 24.98 -29.87
N SER A 634 0.30 23.67 -29.68
CA SER A 634 -0.73 22.73 -29.28
C SER A 634 -0.40 22.12 -27.93
N TYR A 635 -1.37 22.19 -27.02
CA TYR A 635 -1.21 21.83 -25.62
C TYR A 635 -2.23 20.76 -25.25
N TYR A 636 -1.77 19.76 -24.51
CA TYR A 636 -2.58 18.66 -24.00
C TYR A 636 -2.50 18.68 -22.49
N ILE A 637 -3.64 18.88 -21.84
CA ILE A 637 -3.76 19.02 -20.39
C ILE A 637 -4.69 17.91 -19.91
N LEU A 638 -4.15 16.98 -19.13
CA LEU A 638 -4.92 15.94 -18.47
C LEU A 638 -5.15 16.37 -17.02
N CYS A 639 -6.39 16.67 -16.66
CA CYS A 639 -6.81 16.98 -15.30
C CYS A 639 -7.53 15.78 -14.68
N PHE A 640 -7.38 15.57 -13.37
CA PHE A 640 -8.04 14.46 -12.66
C PHE A 640 -8.33 14.79 -11.19
N ASN A 641 -9.48 14.33 -10.68
CA ASN A 641 -9.91 14.52 -9.29
C ASN A 641 -9.94 13.19 -8.53
N TYR A 642 -8.77 12.60 -8.30
CA TYR A 642 -8.61 11.38 -7.51
C TYR A 642 -8.99 11.62 -6.03
N LYS A 643 -9.80 10.72 -5.45
CA LYS A 643 -10.13 10.70 -4.01
C LYS A 643 -9.56 9.45 -3.37
N GLU A 644 -9.00 9.62 -2.18
CA GLU A 644 -8.43 8.54 -1.38
C GLU A 644 -9.54 7.75 -0.67
N TYR A 645 -9.26 6.49 -0.32
CA TYR A 645 -10.22 5.66 0.39
C TYR A 645 -10.48 6.18 1.80
N SER A 646 -11.73 6.11 2.25
CA SER A 646 -12.04 6.18 3.68
C SER A 646 -11.71 4.87 4.37
N TYR A 647 -11.69 4.89 5.70
CA TYR A 647 -11.46 3.69 6.50
C TYR A 647 -12.51 2.58 6.26
N ASP A 648 -13.73 2.96 5.86
CA ASP A 648 -14.81 2.04 5.53
C ASP A 648 -14.44 1.03 4.42
N TYR A 649 -13.53 1.41 3.52
CA TYR A 649 -13.02 0.50 2.49
C TYR A 649 -12.32 -0.72 3.10
N TYR A 650 -11.48 -0.50 4.11
CA TYR A 650 -10.66 -1.56 4.73
C TYR A 650 -11.46 -2.41 5.72
N MET A 651 -12.59 -1.90 6.20
CA MET A 651 -13.48 -2.59 7.15
C MET A 651 -14.45 -3.59 6.51
N LYS A 652 -14.54 -3.62 5.17
CA LYS A 652 -15.45 -4.50 4.43
C LYS A 652 -14.68 -5.39 3.47
N ASP A 653 -15.12 -6.63 3.34
CA ASP A 653 -14.58 -7.54 2.32
C ASP A 653 -14.91 -7.02 0.92
N GLU A 654 -13.94 -7.15 0.00
CA GLU A 654 -14.02 -6.55 -1.34
C GLU A 654 -15.21 -7.08 -2.16
N ASN A 655 -15.60 -8.33 -1.93
CA ASN A 655 -16.74 -8.99 -2.57
C ASN A 655 -18.11 -8.60 -1.98
N THR A 656 -18.16 -7.90 -0.84
CA THR A 656 -19.41 -7.50 -0.16
C THR A 656 -19.83 -6.06 -0.47
N MET A 657 -19.08 -5.36 -1.32
CA MET A 657 -19.31 -3.94 -1.59
C MET A 657 -20.66 -3.68 -2.28
N ASP A 658 -21.45 -2.81 -1.66
CA ASP A 658 -22.71 -2.32 -2.22
C ASP A 658 -22.43 -1.27 -3.31
N ILE A 659 -22.73 -1.63 -4.55
CA ILE A 659 -22.55 -0.79 -5.74
C ILE A 659 -23.27 0.56 -5.58
N SER A 660 -24.41 0.59 -4.89
CA SER A 660 -25.20 1.81 -4.69
C SER A 660 -24.56 2.80 -3.69
N ARG A 661 -23.59 2.35 -2.91
CA ARG A 661 -22.94 3.12 -1.83
C ARG A 661 -21.42 3.24 -1.98
N LEU A 662 -20.89 3.05 -3.21
CA LEU A 662 -19.45 3.16 -3.46
C LEU A 662 -18.86 4.53 -3.07
N SER A 663 -19.65 5.61 -3.12
CA SER A 663 -19.20 6.94 -2.67
C SER A 663 -18.76 6.97 -1.21
N ASN A 664 -19.31 6.11 -0.35
CA ASN A 664 -19.02 6.08 1.08
C ASN A 664 -17.63 5.48 1.38
N LEU A 665 -17.00 4.87 0.38
CA LEU A 665 -15.67 4.26 0.49
C LEU A 665 -14.54 5.29 0.32
N PHE A 666 -14.85 6.58 0.20
CA PHE A 666 -13.89 7.66 -0.02
C PHE A 666 -14.01 8.75 1.04
N ASP A 667 -12.91 9.45 1.32
CA ASP A 667 -12.86 10.50 2.36
C ASP A 667 -13.78 11.70 2.06
N ASN A 668 -13.99 12.00 0.78
CA ASN A 668 -14.86 13.06 0.30
C ASN A 668 -15.26 12.80 -1.15
N ASP A 669 -16.32 13.47 -1.60
CA ASP A 669 -16.77 13.48 -2.98
C ASP A 669 -16.73 14.89 -3.61
N ASP A 670 -15.92 15.78 -3.05
CA ASP A 670 -15.88 17.19 -3.43
C ASP A 670 -15.51 17.41 -4.90
N ASP A 671 -16.16 18.39 -5.53
CA ASP A 671 -15.76 18.89 -6.84
C ASP A 671 -14.45 19.70 -6.75
N LEU A 672 -13.62 19.58 -7.79
CA LEU A 672 -12.36 20.31 -7.93
C LEU A 672 -12.48 21.32 -9.07
N LYS A 673 -12.37 22.61 -8.75
CA LYS A 673 -12.30 23.66 -9.77
C LYS A 673 -10.84 23.90 -10.12
N VAL A 674 -10.51 23.81 -11.39
CA VAL A 674 -9.13 23.97 -11.88
C VAL A 674 -9.09 25.22 -12.75
N ASN A 675 -8.40 26.26 -12.31
CA ASN A 675 -8.27 27.52 -13.06
C ASN A 675 -6.94 27.50 -13.82
N ILE A 676 -6.99 27.40 -15.15
CA ILE A 676 -5.83 27.30 -16.02
C ILE A 676 -5.59 28.64 -16.71
N GLU A 677 -4.40 29.23 -16.50
CA GLU A 677 -3.88 30.34 -17.27
C GLU A 677 -2.71 29.87 -18.17
N LEU A 678 -2.94 29.81 -19.47
CA LEU A 678 -1.89 29.53 -20.44
C LEU A 678 -1.34 30.84 -21.00
N ARG A 679 -0.11 31.20 -20.60
CA ARG A 679 0.57 32.46 -20.91
C ARG A 679 1.55 32.33 -22.07
N GLY A 680 1.83 33.43 -22.77
CA GLY A 680 2.75 33.46 -23.91
C GLY A 680 2.10 32.97 -25.21
N MET A 681 0.77 33.07 -25.28
CA MET A 681 0.00 32.74 -26.47
C MET A 681 0.06 33.89 -27.48
N PRO A 682 0.10 33.63 -28.80
CA PRO A 682 0.04 34.69 -29.80
C PRO A 682 -1.19 35.60 -29.62
N GLU A 683 -0.97 36.91 -29.58
CA GLU A 683 -2.02 37.91 -29.34
C GLU A 683 -3.09 37.87 -30.44
N ASN A 684 -4.37 37.98 -30.06
CA ASN A 684 -5.53 37.90 -30.96
C ASN A 684 -5.63 36.60 -31.79
N GLN A 685 -4.80 35.60 -31.52
CA GLN A 685 -4.93 34.29 -32.15
C GLN A 685 -6.12 33.55 -31.54
N LYS A 686 -6.85 32.88 -32.43
CA LYS A 686 -8.01 32.06 -32.05
C LYS A 686 -7.59 30.62 -31.83
N PHE A 687 -8.07 30.04 -30.75
CA PHE A 687 -7.80 28.67 -30.33
C PHE A 687 -9.08 27.87 -30.25
N ILE A 688 -8.98 26.60 -30.62
CA ILE A 688 -9.98 25.57 -30.34
C ILE A 688 -9.57 24.85 -29.06
N ILE A 689 -10.52 24.71 -28.14
CA ILE A 689 -10.38 23.96 -26.90
C ILE A 689 -11.33 22.78 -27.00
N LYS A 690 -10.79 21.55 -27.10
CA LYS A 690 -11.56 20.31 -27.09
C LYS A 690 -11.38 19.60 -25.76
N ARG A 691 -12.47 19.20 -25.11
CA ARG A 691 -12.43 18.50 -23.82
C ARG A 691 -13.10 17.14 -23.93
N HIS A 692 -12.39 16.09 -23.52
CA HIS A 692 -12.98 14.77 -23.30
C HIS A 692 -13.16 14.54 -21.80
N ILE A 693 -14.27 13.95 -21.37
CA ILE A 693 -14.62 13.80 -19.95
C ILE A 693 -15.07 12.36 -19.67
N VAL A 694 -14.53 11.77 -18.61
CA VAL A 694 -15.03 10.52 -18.03
C VAL A 694 -15.30 10.74 -16.55
N ASN A 695 -16.54 10.51 -16.14
CA ASN A 695 -17.03 10.65 -14.76
C ASN A 695 -18.26 9.73 -14.56
N LYS A 696 -19.00 9.88 -13.45
CA LYS A 696 -20.18 9.03 -13.19
C LYS A 696 -21.29 9.16 -14.24
N GLU A 697 -21.34 10.25 -14.99
CA GLU A 697 -22.37 10.51 -16.00
C GLU A 697 -21.92 10.12 -17.42
N HIS A 698 -20.61 10.02 -17.67
CA HIS A 698 -20.05 9.78 -18.99
C HIS A 698 -18.90 8.77 -18.94
N GLY A 699 -18.98 7.73 -19.76
CA GLY A 699 -17.93 6.70 -19.86
C GLY A 699 -17.87 5.71 -18.68
N SER A 700 -18.93 5.63 -17.87
CA SER A 700 -19.01 4.75 -16.69
C SER A 700 -19.99 3.59 -16.88
N ILE A 701 -19.46 2.38 -17.07
CA ILE A 701 -20.28 1.17 -17.22
C ILE A 701 -21.13 0.87 -15.98
N LEU A 702 -20.61 1.11 -14.76
CA LEU A 702 -21.40 0.89 -13.54
C LEU A 702 -22.62 1.80 -13.48
N ASN A 703 -22.46 3.07 -13.86
CA ASN A 703 -23.56 4.01 -13.84
C ASN A 703 -24.56 3.75 -14.96
N GLU A 704 -24.10 3.39 -16.16
CA GLU A 704 -25.01 3.00 -17.25
C GLU A 704 -25.78 1.73 -16.91
N TRP A 705 -25.11 0.71 -16.38
CA TRP A 705 -25.77 -0.53 -15.94
C TRP A 705 -26.74 -0.31 -14.77
N SER A 706 -26.51 0.67 -13.90
CA SER A 706 -27.46 1.03 -12.84
C SER A 706 -28.82 1.51 -13.37
N LYS A 707 -28.86 2.07 -14.60
CA LYS A 707 -30.12 2.47 -15.26
C LYS A 707 -30.96 1.26 -15.65
N PHE A 708 -30.33 0.11 -15.85
CA PHE A 708 -30.95 -1.20 -16.03
C PHE A 708 -31.17 -1.91 -14.68
N GLN A 709 -31.12 -1.19 -13.56
CA GLN A 709 -31.29 -1.73 -12.21
C GLN A 709 -30.34 -2.89 -11.88
N PHE A 710 -29.14 -2.88 -12.48
CA PHE A 710 -28.16 -3.96 -12.36
C PHE A 710 -28.68 -5.33 -12.82
N GLU A 711 -29.58 -5.34 -13.81
CA GLU A 711 -30.12 -6.56 -14.40
C GLU A 711 -28.99 -7.49 -14.86
N LYS A 712 -29.13 -8.77 -14.53
CA LYS A 712 -28.16 -9.80 -14.88
C LYS A 712 -28.38 -10.28 -16.31
N ASP A 713 -29.63 -10.48 -16.70
CA ASP A 713 -30.01 -11.03 -18.00
C ASP A 713 -30.25 -9.89 -18.99
N ILE A 714 -29.16 -9.45 -19.64
CA ILE A 714 -29.18 -8.33 -20.58
C ILE A 714 -29.19 -8.83 -22.02
N GLU A 715 -30.09 -8.28 -22.84
CA GLU A 715 -30.23 -8.66 -24.24
C GLU A 715 -29.06 -8.15 -25.10
N GLY A 716 -28.83 -8.78 -26.25
CA GLY A 716 -27.75 -8.37 -27.16
C GLY A 716 -27.86 -6.93 -27.66
N SER A 717 -29.08 -6.40 -27.83
CA SER A 717 -29.33 -4.99 -28.17
C SER A 717 -28.93 -4.04 -27.04
N ASP A 718 -29.16 -4.44 -25.80
CA ASP A 718 -28.82 -3.63 -24.62
C ASP A 718 -27.30 -3.63 -24.38
N LEU A 719 -26.63 -4.78 -24.58
CA LEU A 719 -25.15 -4.84 -24.57
C LEU A 719 -24.54 -3.92 -25.62
N LYS A 720 -25.12 -3.92 -26.82
CA LYS A 720 -24.70 -3.00 -27.88
C LYS A 720 -24.93 -1.55 -27.48
N HIS A 721 -26.09 -1.22 -26.94
CA HIS A 721 -26.38 0.12 -26.42
C HIS A 721 -25.36 0.55 -25.37
N LEU A 722 -25.09 -0.28 -24.35
CA LEU A 722 -24.09 -0.02 -23.31
C LEU A 722 -22.71 0.26 -23.91
N SER A 723 -22.30 -0.50 -24.94
CA SER A 723 -21.02 -0.27 -25.63
C SER A 723 -20.94 1.08 -26.36
N GLU A 724 -22.08 1.62 -26.80
CA GLU A 724 -22.19 2.89 -27.54
C GLU A 724 -22.30 4.10 -26.59
N VAL A 725 -22.86 3.92 -25.39
CA VAL A 725 -23.00 5.01 -24.38
C VAL A 725 -21.86 5.05 -23.37
N CYS A 726 -21.13 3.95 -23.15
CA CYS A 726 -19.95 3.91 -22.27
C CYS A 726 -18.72 4.54 -22.94
N ILE A 727 -18.86 5.76 -23.46
CA ILE A 727 -17.81 6.56 -24.10
C ILE A 727 -17.64 7.92 -23.38
N PRO A 728 -16.47 8.58 -23.50
CA PRO A 728 -16.27 9.89 -22.90
C PRO A 728 -17.18 10.92 -23.57
N ASP A 729 -17.66 11.89 -22.78
CA ASP A 729 -18.28 13.09 -23.36
C ASP A 729 -17.22 13.93 -24.09
N LEU A 730 -17.64 14.66 -25.11
CA LEU A 730 -16.78 15.50 -25.95
C LEU A 730 -17.41 16.87 -26.16
N THR A 731 -16.72 17.90 -25.68
CA THR A 731 -17.11 19.30 -25.90
C THR A 731 -16.03 20.05 -26.67
N MET A 732 -16.44 21.12 -27.36
CA MET A 732 -15.54 21.99 -28.11
C MET A 732 -16.00 23.44 -27.98
N GLU A 733 -15.05 24.32 -27.69
CA GLU A 733 -15.27 25.76 -27.70
C GLU A 733 -14.13 26.49 -28.43
N LYS A 734 -14.37 27.75 -28.77
CA LYS A 734 -13.40 28.62 -29.44
C LYS A 734 -13.17 29.86 -28.59
N GLN A 735 -11.92 30.19 -28.33
CA GLN A 735 -11.54 31.33 -27.50
C GLN A 735 -10.37 32.08 -28.16
N VAL A 736 -10.35 33.41 -28.00
CA VAL A 736 -9.26 34.27 -28.48
C VAL A 736 -8.35 34.57 -27.30
N ALA A 737 -7.03 34.44 -27.50
CA ALA A 737 -6.05 34.84 -26.50
C ALA A 737 -6.07 36.37 -26.30
N LYS A 738 -6.16 36.81 -25.04
CA LYS A 738 -6.16 38.23 -24.65
C LYS A 738 -5.00 38.49 -23.70
N ASP A 739 -4.26 39.57 -23.92
CA ASP A 739 -3.05 39.90 -23.15
C ASP A 739 -2.05 38.74 -23.18
N SER A 740 -1.99 38.03 -24.30
CA SER A 740 -1.19 36.82 -24.52
C SER A 740 -1.51 35.67 -23.54
N ILE A 741 -2.74 35.64 -23.00
CA ILE A 741 -3.22 34.64 -22.04
C ILE A 741 -4.53 33.99 -22.54
N LEU A 742 -4.62 32.67 -22.38
CA LEU A 742 -5.84 31.89 -22.52
C LEU A 742 -6.28 31.38 -21.14
N ARG A 743 -7.57 31.51 -20.79
CA ARG A 743 -8.11 31.12 -19.48
C ARG A 743 -9.21 30.08 -19.61
N ILE A 744 -9.06 28.98 -18.87
CA ILE A 744 -9.99 27.84 -18.88
C ILE A 744 -10.22 27.41 -17.42
N SER A 745 -11.47 27.24 -17.00
CA SER A 745 -11.80 26.89 -15.60
C SER A 745 -12.73 25.67 -15.51
N PRO A 746 -12.30 24.45 -15.89
CA PRO A 746 -13.12 23.26 -15.71
C PRO A 746 -13.38 22.96 -14.24
N ILE A 747 -14.60 22.50 -13.95
CA ILE A 747 -14.95 21.83 -12.68
C ILE A 747 -14.92 20.32 -12.95
N LEU A 748 -14.20 19.58 -12.12
CA LEU A 748 -14.06 18.13 -12.18
C LEU A 748 -14.85 17.50 -11.03
N LYS A 749 -15.78 16.61 -11.37
CA LYS A 749 -16.51 15.80 -10.37
C LYS A 749 -15.59 14.83 -9.65
N SER A 750 -16.04 14.26 -8.53
CA SER A 750 -15.30 13.19 -7.85
C SER A 750 -14.93 12.04 -8.81
N HIS A 751 -13.64 11.69 -8.83
CA HIS A 751 -13.01 10.71 -9.73
C HIS A 751 -13.11 11.03 -11.23
N GLU A 752 -13.44 12.26 -11.60
CA GLU A 752 -13.43 12.67 -13.01
C GLU A 752 -12.00 12.73 -13.54
N ILE A 753 -11.83 12.26 -14.78
CA ILE A 753 -10.64 12.47 -15.59
C ILE A 753 -11.04 13.27 -16.83
N SER A 754 -10.25 14.29 -17.18
CA SER A 754 -10.56 15.17 -18.29
C SER A 754 -9.33 15.51 -19.12
N MET A 755 -9.40 15.23 -20.42
CA MET A 755 -8.36 15.56 -21.39
C MET A 755 -8.76 16.80 -22.18
N ILE A 756 -8.00 17.88 -22.02
CA ILE A 756 -8.18 19.16 -22.72
C ILE A 756 -7.09 19.28 -23.78
N HIS A 757 -7.48 19.49 -25.03
CA HIS A 757 -6.60 19.72 -26.16
C HIS A 757 -6.83 21.12 -26.72
N ILE A 758 -5.79 21.95 -26.68
CA ILE A 758 -5.79 23.33 -27.15
C ILE A 758 -4.92 23.41 -28.40
N TYR A 759 -5.41 24.01 -29.48
CA TYR A 759 -4.67 24.21 -30.72
C TYR A 759 -5.25 25.38 -31.53
N GLU A 760 -4.46 25.92 -32.46
CA GLU A 760 -4.84 27.08 -33.27
C GLU A 760 -6.02 26.76 -34.21
N ASP A 761 -6.97 27.70 -34.30
CA ASP A 761 -8.04 27.71 -35.32
C ASP A 761 -7.46 28.35 -36.59
N ASN A 762 -6.84 27.54 -37.44
CA ASN A 762 -6.21 27.97 -38.69
C ASN A 762 -7.21 28.48 -39.74
#